data_AF-A0A7W5SGK6-F1
#
_entry.id   AF-A0A7W5SGK6-F1
#
_cell.length_a   1.000
_cell.length_b   1.000
_cell.length_c   1.000
_cell.angle_alpha   90.00
_cell.angle_beta   90.00
_cell.angle_gamma   90.00
#
_symmetry.space_group_name_H-M   'P 1'
#
loop_
_entity.id
_entity.type
_entity.pdbx_description
1 polymer ?
#
loop_
_entity_poly.entity_id
_entity_poly.type
_entity_poly.pdbx_seq_one_letter_code
_entity_poly.pdbx_strand_id
1 'polypeptide(L)'
;MRRTAVFLLATTILFAGTAEARTYDLVLDRQKVEVEPGRKDMAITVNGGITAPVLRFTDGETATIRVTNHLKETTSIHWHGLLVPGSKDGAPGFNGFAGIKPGETYTYTFNLRQTGTYWYHAHSATQEQEGQYGAFIIDPKAGSDIAVKADRDEVVLLSEHTRTAPERILRNLKGDSGYYNFSKRTTPELFRDVAKFGLKKTLADRAAWNKMRMDPTDIADVGNYTLLVNGQPSSRKPYLPFTPGEKVRLRIINGSAMSFMDVRIPGLTMTVVAADGRAVEPVTVDEFRIGVAETYDVIVEPKAGQAYPLWVETLDRRASVLAAIAPREGMAVTAPAPRPRQVLLMSEMGSMGMSMGGDGKPMAGMDHSSGSMPGMDMSGGKSMDMAGMNQSGGSMPGMNMSGNAGASAKSSASSKAGSSHSTSGAMAGMDMGDSKSMAMAGMDHSGGSMQGMDMSSKAPASSDHTKMPGMASASMMASNTPARSGSAVQATSSGKKETPFPRVDYGMGSDTTAGMDGMAMTDGGMPGMTGNSQAMAGVDMGSGKMAMPMQHTGMAGMAGGSGSMAGMDMSGGGGSMAGMAGMSMTSLADEGDTDGSGRVFGWATGAPYGARVLSVKDLRALAPQRDTRAPTRTIVIKVSGNMERYIWTLNGAKFGEAPPMKVAFGERVRITFVNETMMAHPMHLHGMFFQVENGQSADRLPDKNVVTIAPGKTQSILLTADEAGEWPLHCHLLYHMESGMMQKLIVASVSQPNGMPTPAMQSMPGMDHGTGTN
;
A
#
# COMPACT_ATOMS: atom_id res chain seq x y z
N MET A 1 -12.69 23.77 81.08
CA MET A 1 -12.08 22.42 81.24
C MET A 1 -11.84 21.81 79.86
N ARG A 2 -10.89 20.87 79.73
CA ARG A 2 -10.60 20.18 78.46
C ARG A 2 -11.72 19.20 78.09
N ARG A 3 -12.05 19.07 76.80
CA ARG A 3 -12.54 17.81 76.21
C ARG A 3 -11.83 17.58 74.88
N THR A 4 -11.21 16.42 74.75
CA THR A 4 -10.40 16.03 73.59
C THR A 4 -11.32 15.47 72.51
N ALA A 5 -11.17 15.95 71.26
CA ALA A 5 -11.78 15.33 70.09
C ALA A 5 -10.70 14.58 69.31
N VAL A 6 -10.92 13.30 69.03
CA VAL A 6 -10.01 12.47 68.22
C VAL A 6 -10.44 12.61 66.76
N PHE A 7 -9.58 13.17 65.92
CA PHE A 7 -9.72 13.07 64.46
C PHE A 7 -9.09 11.77 63.98
N LEU A 8 -9.87 10.87 63.38
CA LEU A 8 -9.31 9.81 62.54
C LEU A 8 -8.84 10.43 61.22
N LEU A 9 -7.57 10.22 60.88
CA LEU A 9 -7.05 10.56 59.57
C LEU A 9 -7.39 9.41 58.61
N ALA A 10 -8.38 9.62 57.73
CA ALA A 10 -8.75 8.66 56.71
C ALA A 10 -7.76 8.72 55.54
N THR A 11 -6.73 7.87 55.56
CA THR A 11 -5.74 7.79 54.48
C THR A 11 -6.36 7.15 53.23
N THR A 12 -6.81 7.97 52.29
CA THR A 12 -7.36 7.51 51.00
C THR A 12 -6.26 6.90 50.15
N ILE A 13 -6.10 5.58 50.19
CA ILE A 13 -5.19 4.85 49.31
C ILE A 13 -5.77 4.89 47.89
N LEU A 14 -5.21 5.76 47.05
CA LEU A 14 -5.43 5.76 45.61
C LEU A 14 -4.80 4.50 45.02
N PHE A 15 -5.61 3.45 44.85
CA PHE A 15 -5.24 2.32 44.02
C PHE A 15 -5.08 2.80 42.57
N ALA A 16 -3.83 2.92 42.12
CA ALA A 16 -3.51 3.03 40.71
C ALA A 16 -3.88 1.70 40.03
N GLY A 17 -5.13 1.60 39.56
CA GLY A 17 -5.62 0.42 38.87
C GLY A 17 -4.82 0.16 37.61
N THR A 18 -4.06 -0.92 37.59
CA THR A 18 -3.53 -1.49 36.36
C THR A 18 -4.71 -1.87 35.47
N ALA A 19 -4.81 -1.27 34.27
CA ALA A 19 -5.85 -1.63 33.32
C ALA A 19 -5.77 -3.14 33.03
N GLU A 20 -6.89 -3.86 33.13
CA GLU A 20 -6.89 -5.29 32.90
C GLU A 20 -6.51 -5.61 31.44
N ALA A 21 -5.67 -6.63 31.27
CA ALA A 21 -5.22 -7.09 29.97
C ALA A 21 -6.42 -7.66 29.17
N ARG A 22 -6.97 -6.86 28.26
CA ARG A 22 -8.03 -7.31 27.35
C ARG A 22 -7.54 -8.55 26.60
N THR A 23 -8.29 -9.64 26.73
CA THR A 23 -7.95 -10.91 26.08
C THR A 23 -8.88 -11.16 24.91
N TYR A 24 -8.32 -11.57 23.77
CA TYR A 24 -9.08 -11.97 22.59
C TYR A 24 -8.78 -13.43 22.22
N ASP A 25 -9.83 -14.15 21.82
CA ASP A 25 -9.77 -15.48 21.24
C ASP A 25 -10.09 -15.41 19.75
N LEU A 26 -9.20 -15.94 18.92
CA LEU A 26 -9.32 -15.97 17.46
C LEU A 26 -9.20 -17.42 16.97
N VAL A 27 -10.31 -17.96 16.49
CA VAL A 27 -10.40 -19.31 15.92
C VAL A 27 -10.38 -19.20 14.40
N LEU A 28 -9.42 -19.91 13.77
CA LEU A 28 -9.19 -19.88 12.33
C LEU A 28 -9.81 -21.12 11.68
N ASP A 29 -10.98 -20.95 11.04
CA ASP A 29 -11.76 -22.02 10.44
C ASP A 29 -11.91 -21.83 8.92
N ARG A 30 -11.82 -22.92 8.14
CA ARG A 30 -12.03 -22.88 6.69
C ARG A 30 -13.50 -23.19 6.34
N GLN A 31 -14.29 -22.16 6.04
CA GLN A 31 -15.76 -22.24 5.97
C GLN A 31 -16.34 -21.80 4.59
N LYS A 32 -17.65 -22.02 4.39
CA LYS A 32 -18.41 -21.51 3.24
C LYS A 32 -19.16 -20.22 3.60
N VAL A 33 -18.64 -19.09 3.15
CA VAL A 33 -19.17 -17.74 3.43
C VAL A 33 -19.93 -17.17 2.23
N GLU A 34 -20.96 -16.39 2.49
CA GLU A 34 -21.74 -15.72 1.46
C GLU A 34 -21.28 -14.27 1.28
N VAL A 35 -20.16 -14.05 0.59
CA VAL A 35 -19.63 -12.68 0.36
C VAL A 35 -20.62 -11.88 -0.49
N GLU A 36 -20.91 -12.37 -1.69
CA GLU A 36 -21.93 -11.80 -2.59
C GLU A 36 -23.28 -12.52 -2.42
N PRO A 37 -24.42 -11.80 -2.42
CA PRO A 37 -25.74 -12.38 -2.24
C PRO A 37 -26.02 -13.55 -3.20
N GLY A 38 -26.53 -14.66 -2.66
CA GLY A 38 -26.89 -15.85 -3.44
C GLY A 38 -25.73 -16.78 -3.80
N ARG A 39 -24.48 -16.50 -3.37
CA ARG A 39 -23.33 -17.39 -3.62
C ARG A 39 -22.44 -17.59 -2.39
N LYS A 40 -22.22 -18.85 -2.03
CA LYS A 40 -21.28 -19.24 -0.98
C LYS A 40 -19.95 -19.73 -1.55
N ASP A 41 -18.88 -18.97 -1.32
CA ASP A 41 -17.51 -19.31 -1.69
C ASP A 41 -16.77 -19.93 -0.49
N MET A 42 -15.69 -20.67 -0.73
CA MET A 42 -14.79 -21.15 0.34
C MET A 42 -13.86 -20.01 0.77
N ALA A 43 -13.63 -19.87 2.08
CA ALA A 43 -12.74 -18.86 2.64
C ALA A 43 -12.16 -19.34 3.99
N ILE A 44 -11.13 -18.66 4.47
CA ILE A 44 -10.68 -18.72 5.88
C ILE A 44 -11.41 -17.63 6.65
N THR A 45 -12.15 -18.03 7.68
CA THR A 45 -12.84 -17.12 8.58
C THR A 45 -12.11 -17.03 9.92
N VAL A 46 -12.24 -15.89 10.58
CA VAL A 46 -11.79 -15.70 11.96
C VAL A 46 -13.02 -15.52 12.83
N ASN A 47 -13.24 -16.43 13.79
CA ASN A 47 -14.48 -16.53 14.57
C ASN A 47 -15.75 -16.61 13.69
N GLY A 48 -15.66 -17.22 12.50
CA GLY A 48 -16.76 -17.32 11.54
C GLY A 48 -16.99 -16.08 10.66
N GLY A 49 -16.26 -14.98 10.89
CA GLY A 49 -16.38 -13.72 10.14
C GLY A 49 -15.33 -13.52 9.05
N ILE A 50 -15.72 -12.76 8.01
CA ILE A 50 -14.85 -11.97 7.12
C ILE A 50 -15.51 -10.59 6.99
N THR A 51 -14.90 -9.48 7.39
CA THR A 51 -13.57 -9.39 8.04
C THR A 51 -13.51 -10.15 9.36
N ALA A 52 -12.29 -10.41 9.85
CA ALA A 52 -12.08 -10.83 11.23
C ALA A 52 -12.54 -9.72 12.21
N PRO A 53 -12.76 -10.05 13.51
CA PRO A 53 -13.19 -9.08 14.52
C PRO A 53 -12.22 -7.90 14.65
N VAL A 54 -12.76 -6.70 14.91
CA VAL A 54 -11.94 -5.54 15.26
C VAL A 54 -11.34 -5.74 16.65
N LEU A 55 -10.01 -5.88 16.69
CA LEU A 55 -9.26 -5.84 17.93
C LEU A 55 -9.11 -4.38 18.33
N ARG A 56 -9.59 -4.01 19.52
CA ARG A 56 -9.56 -2.63 20.02
C ARG A 56 -9.04 -2.60 21.45
N PHE A 57 -7.95 -1.88 21.66
CA PHE A 57 -7.21 -1.77 22.91
C PHE A 57 -6.92 -0.29 23.22
N THR A 58 -6.48 -0.01 24.45
CA THR A 58 -5.87 1.29 24.80
C THR A 58 -4.35 1.19 24.75
N ASP A 59 -3.65 2.29 24.43
CA ASP A 59 -2.20 2.40 24.63
C ASP A 59 -1.82 2.01 26.07
N GLY A 60 -0.65 1.41 26.26
CA GLY A 60 -0.17 0.92 27.55
C GLY A 60 -0.83 -0.37 28.07
N GLU A 61 -1.89 -0.90 27.43
CA GLU A 61 -2.43 -2.22 27.77
C GLU A 61 -1.46 -3.33 27.33
N THR A 62 -1.42 -4.44 28.07
CA THR A 62 -0.82 -5.69 27.60
C THR A 62 -1.85 -6.43 26.75
N ALA A 63 -1.64 -6.48 25.44
CA ALA A 63 -2.47 -7.28 24.55
C ALA A 63 -2.21 -8.77 24.79
N THR A 64 -3.26 -9.56 25.02
CA THR A 64 -3.20 -11.03 25.07
C THR A 64 -4.15 -11.60 24.04
N ILE A 65 -3.62 -12.35 23.06
CA ILE A 65 -4.39 -12.86 21.93
C ILE A 65 -4.08 -14.34 21.74
N ARG A 66 -5.09 -15.18 21.89
CA ARG A 66 -5.00 -16.64 21.69
C ARG A 66 -5.51 -16.96 20.28
N VAL A 67 -4.69 -17.65 19.49
CA VAL A 67 -4.99 -17.97 18.10
C VAL A 67 -5.01 -19.48 17.94
N THR A 68 -6.20 -20.03 17.67
CA THR A 68 -6.46 -21.47 17.52
C THR A 68 -6.56 -21.82 16.05
N ASN A 69 -5.70 -22.72 15.57
CA ASN A 69 -5.68 -23.15 14.18
C ASN A 69 -6.55 -24.40 13.95
N HIS A 70 -7.71 -24.27 13.30
CA HIS A 70 -8.52 -25.41 12.83
C HIS A 70 -8.33 -25.72 11.33
N LEU A 71 -7.41 -25.02 10.65
CA LEU A 71 -7.04 -25.31 9.27
C LEU A 71 -6.27 -26.63 9.17
N LYS A 72 -6.07 -27.14 7.94
CA LYS A 72 -5.28 -28.37 7.69
C LYS A 72 -3.82 -28.08 7.36
N GLU A 73 -3.42 -26.83 7.55
CA GLU A 73 -2.16 -26.22 7.16
C GLU A 73 -1.64 -25.33 8.30
N THR A 74 -0.33 -25.16 8.39
CA THR A 74 0.28 -24.18 9.31
C THR A 74 -0.20 -22.77 8.97
N THR A 75 -0.43 -21.94 9.98
CA THR A 75 -0.87 -20.55 9.83
C THR A 75 -0.11 -19.62 10.77
N SER A 76 -0.36 -18.32 10.68
CA SER A 76 0.19 -17.28 11.55
C SER A 76 -0.76 -16.09 11.59
N ILE A 77 -0.55 -15.19 12.54
CA ILE A 77 -1.06 -13.82 12.46
C ILE A 77 0.12 -12.88 12.66
N HIS A 78 0.33 -11.99 11.69
CA HIS A 78 1.22 -10.84 11.80
C HIS A 78 0.45 -9.58 12.20
N TRP A 79 1.09 -8.73 13.00
CA TRP A 79 0.53 -7.52 13.61
C TRP A 79 1.02 -6.28 12.85
N HIS A 80 0.36 -5.98 11.73
CA HIS A 80 0.85 -5.04 10.74
C HIS A 80 1.06 -3.62 11.30
N GLY A 81 2.33 -3.20 11.33
CA GLY A 81 2.73 -1.89 11.84
C GLY A 81 2.82 -1.78 13.37
N LEU A 82 2.74 -2.87 14.13
CA LEU A 82 2.92 -2.86 15.58
C LEU A 82 4.38 -3.07 15.99
N LEU A 83 4.86 -2.25 16.94
CA LEU A 83 6.15 -2.33 17.60
C LEU A 83 6.17 -3.48 18.65
N VAL A 84 5.96 -4.71 18.21
CA VAL A 84 6.04 -5.91 19.07
C VAL A 84 7.47 -6.45 19.17
N PRO A 85 7.83 -7.26 20.18
CA PRO A 85 9.08 -8.02 20.17
C PRO A 85 9.10 -9.00 18.99
N GLY A 86 10.25 -9.19 18.33
CA GLY A 86 10.33 -10.00 17.09
C GLY A 86 9.82 -11.44 17.21
N SER A 87 9.97 -12.08 18.37
CA SER A 87 9.41 -13.42 18.65
C SER A 87 7.88 -13.46 18.79
N LYS A 88 7.21 -12.31 18.71
CA LYS A 88 5.76 -12.11 18.67
C LYS A 88 5.27 -11.43 17.39
N ASP A 89 6.16 -11.10 16.45
CA ASP A 89 5.85 -10.49 15.15
C ASP A 89 4.88 -11.31 14.32
N GLY A 90 5.04 -12.64 14.33
CA GLY A 90 4.17 -13.58 13.63
C GLY A 90 4.67 -14.07 12.27
N ALA A 91 5.71 -13.48 11.67
CA ALA A 91 6.31 -14.00 10.43
C ALA A 91 7.07 -15.34 10.65
N PRO A 92 6.67 -16.46 10.01
CA PRO A 92 7.40 -17.73 10.11
C PRO A 92 8.78 -17.66 9.44
N GLY A 93 9.79 -18.28 10.05
CA GLY A 93 11.19 -18.22 9.58
C GLY A 93 11.98 -17.01 10.08
N PHE A 94 11.37 -16.19 10.94
CA PHE A 94 11.98 -15.04 11.60
C PHE A 94 11.90 -15.21 13.12
N ASN A 95 12.95 -14.79 13.85
CA ASN A 95 12.98 -14.77 15.32
C ASN A 95 12.68 -16.12 16.00
N GLY A 96 12.92 -17.24 15.31
CA GLY A 96 12.61 -18.60 15.79
C GLY A 96 11.13 -18.99 15.74
N PHE A 97 10.24 -18.17 15.16
CA PHE A 97 8.83 -18.52 14.98
C PHE A 97 8.63 -19.43 13.76
N ALA A 98 7.86 -20.51 13.93
CA ALA A 98 7.64 -21.55 12.90
C ALA A 98 6.17 -21.64 12.42
N GLY A 99 5.33 -20.68 12.81
CA GLY A 99 3.88 -20.77 12.62
C GLY A 99 3.16 -21.63 13.66
N ILE A 100 1.84 -21.64 13.58
CA ILE A 100 0.90 -22.36 14.44
C ILE A 100 0.43 -23.60 13.67
N LYS A 101 0.68 -24.82 14.16
CA LYS A 101 0.31 -26.05 13.43
C LYS A 101 -1.19 -26.35 13.52
N PRO A 102 -1.76 -27.17 12.62
CA PRO A 102 -3.14 -27.67 12.74
C PRO A 102 -3.46 -28.24 14.12
N GLY A 103 -4.53 -27.76 14.75
CA GLY A 103 -4.98 -28.14 16.08
C GLY A 103 -4.25 -27.47 17.25
N GLU A 104 -3.19 -26.69 17.01
CA GLU A 104 -2.49 -25.95 18.06
C GLU A 104 -3.17 -24.60 18.37
N THR A 105 -2.97 -24.11 19.60
CA THR A 105 -3.30 -22.75 20.01
C THR A 105 -2.02 -22.02 20.40
N TYR A 106 -1.71 -20.90 19.75
CA TYR A 106 -0.57 -20.05 20.12
C TYR A 106 -1.07 -18.80 20.86
N THR A 107 -0.33 -18.37 21.89
CA THR A 107 -0.65 -17.14 22.65
C THR A 107 0.37 -16.05 22.36
N TYR A 108 -0.11 -14.97 21.76
CA TYR A 108 0.62 -13.71 21.63
C TYR A 108 0.36 -12.87 22.88
N THR A 109 1.43 -12.35 23.48
CA THR A 109 1.38 -11.44 24.63
C THR A 109 2.47 -10.40 24.44
N PHE A 110 2.09 -9.13 24.40
CA PHE A 110 3.00 -8.00 24.24
C PHE A 110 2.38 -6.70 24.77
N ASN A 111 3.22 -5.74 25.13
CA ASN A 111 2.77 -4.44 25.64
C ASN A 111 2.56 -3.46 24.49
N LEU A 112 1.42 -2.78 24.48
CA LEU A 112 1.13 -1.71 23.53
C LEU A 112 1.82 -0.42 23.96
N ARG A 113 2.53 0.21 23.01
CA ARG A 113 3.37 1.41 23.22
C ARG A 113 3.23 2.44 22.10
N GLN A 114 2.08 2.40 21.43
CA GLN A 114 1.73 3.23 20.28
C GLN A 114 0.21 3.38 20.20
N THR A 115 -0.26 4.40 19.47
CA THR A 115 -1.68 4.65 19.18
C THR A 115 -1.89 4.64 17.67
N GLY A 116 -3.11 4.36 17.20
CA GLY A 116 -3.49 4.54 15.80
C GLY A 116 -4.32 3.39 15.19
N THR A 117 -4.50 3.48 13.88
CA THR A 117 -5.15 2.47 13.02
C THR A 117 -4.12 1.54 12.41
N TYR A 118 -4.17 0.28 12.83
CA TYR A 118 -3.36 -0.83 12.35
C TYR A 118 -4.28 -1.98 11.91
N TRP A 119 -3.68 -3.08 11.48
CA TRP A 119 -4.43 -4.27 11.07
C TRP A 119 -3.61 -5.54 11.35
N TYR A 120 -4.22 -6.70 11.14
CA TYR A 120 -3.58 -8.00 11.31
C TYR A 120 -4.01 -8.94 10.21
N HIS A 121 -3.08 -9.78 9.74
CA HIS A 121 -3.30 -10.67 8.60
C HIS A 121 -2.44 -11.94 8.70
N ALA A 122 -2.70 -12.93 7.83
CA ALA A 122 -1.86 -14.13 7.75
C ALA A 122 -0.52 -13.84 7.07
N HIS A 123 0.59 -14.24 7.70
CA HIS A 123 1.92 -14.23 7.10
C HIS A 123 2.33 -15.68 6.74
N SER A 124 1.46 -16.39 6.02
CA SER A 124 1.60 -17.83 5.78
C SER A 124 0.99 -18.23 4.44
N ALA A 125 1.86 -18.38 3.44
CA ALA A 125 1.48 -18.52 2.05
C ALA A 125 0.41 -17.46 1.67
N THR A 126 -0.62 -17.86 0.94
CA THR A 126 -1.67 -16.98 0.42
C THR A 126 -2.94 -16.88 1.28
N GLN A 127 -2.88 -17.27 2.56
CA GLN A 127 -4.05 -17.34 3.47
C GLN A 127 -4.76 -15.98 3.68
N GLU A 128 -4.05 -14.87 3.49
CA GLU A 128 -4.58 -13.52 3.57
C GLU A 128 -5.72 -13.28 2.56
N GLN A 129 -5.47 -13.51 1.27
CA GLN A 129 -6.50 -13.36 0.23
C GLN A 129 -7.65 -14.38 0.38
N GLU A 130 -7.46 -15.44 1.16
CA GLU A 130 -8.55 -16.36 1.51
C GLU A 130 -9.47 -15.84 2.62
N GLY A 131 -9.17 -14.70 3.26
CA GLY A 131 -10.05 -14.06 4.24
C GLY A 131 -9.43 -13.79 5.63
N GLN A 132 -8.19 -14.23 5.87
CA GLN A 132 -7.55 -14.12 7.18
C GLN A 132 -6.94 -12.72 7.42
N TYR A 133 -7.81 -11.72 7.64
CA TYR A 133 -7.44 -10.33 7.96
C TYR A 133 -8.49 -9.61 8.82
N GLY A 134 -8.05 -8.65 9.66
CA GLY A 134 -8.91 -7.80 10.48
C GLY A 134 -8.23 -6.51 10.96
N ALA A 135 -9.00 -5.58 11.52
CA ALA A 135 -8.48 -4.30 12.01
C ALA A 135 -7.96 -4.39 13.45
N PHE A 136 -6.91 -3.63 13.75
CA PHE A 136 -6.29 -3.50 15.07
C PHE A 136 -6.20 -2.02 15.44
N ILE A 137 -7.07 -1.56 16.33
CA ILE A 137 -7.16 -0.16 16.75
C ILE A 137 -6.55 -0.02 18.14
N ILE A 138 -5.62 0.92 18.31
CA ILE A 138 -5.07 1.28 19.63
C ILE A 138 -5.44 2.71 19.95
N ASP A 139 -6.36 2.87 20.89
CA ASP A 139 -6.84 4.17 21.34
C ASP A 139 -5.82 4.88 22.23
N PRO A 140 -5.68 6.21 22.13
CA PRO A 140 -4.93 6.98 23.11
C PRO A 140 -5.59 6.88 24.49
N LYS A 141 -4.76 6.80 25.55
CA LYS A 141 -5.22 6.81 26.94
C LYS A 141 -6.15 7.98 27.24
N ALA A 142 -7.15 7.77 28.10
CA ALA A 142 -8.03 8.85 28.55
C ALA A 142 -7.22 10.04 29.10
N GLY A 143 -7.54 11.25 28.67
CA GLY A 143 -6.80 12.47 29.02
C GLY A 143 -5.59 12.79 28.14
N SER A 144 -5.21 11.95 27.16
CA SER A 144 -4.17 12.29 26.18
C SER A 144 -4.53 13.54 25.38
N ASP A 145 -3.51 14.34 25.02
CA ASP A 145 -3.71 15.48 24.14
C ASP A 145 -3.78 15.03 22.67
N ILE A 146 -5.01 14.93 22.17
CA ILE A 146 -5.31 14.54 20.79
C ILE A 146 -5.62 15.81 20.00
N ALA A 147 -4.68 16.26 19.17
CA ALA A 147 -4.81 17.52 18.42
C ALA A 147 -6.04 17.59 17.50
N VAL A 148 -6.48 16.45 16.93
CA VAL A 148 -7.73 16.36 16.18
C VAL A 148 -8.67 15.33 16.80
N LYS A 149 -9.67 15.83 17.51
CA LYS A 149 -10.75 15.04 18.11
C LYS A 149 -11.85 14.77 17.08
N ALA A 150 -12.49 13.62 17.23
CA ALA A 150 -13.66 13.17 16.49
C ALA A 150 -14.72 12.73 17.50
N ASP A 151 -16.00 12.82 17.14
CA ASP A 151 -17.13 12.45 17.98
C ASP A 151 -17.43 10.94 17.89
N ARG A 152 -17.07 10.30 16.76
CA ARG A 152 -17.03 8.85 16.59
C ARG A 152 -15.88 8.40 15.68
N ASP A 153 -15.35 7.22 15.94
CA ASP A 153 -14.50 6.47 15.01
C ASP A 153 -15.32 5.40 14.29
N GLU A 154 -15.17 5.28 12.97
CA GLU A 154 -15.68 4.17 12.15
C GLU A 154 -14.52 3.44 11.47
N VAL A 155 -14.52 2.11 11.47
CA VAL A 155 -13.51 1.32 10.74
C VAL A 155 -13.97 1.09 9.31
N VAL A 156 -13.06 1.26 8.35
CA VAL A 156 -13.29 1.06 6.92
C VAL A 156 -12.16 0.17 6.39
N LEU A 157 -12.26 -1.13 6.62
CA LEU A 157 -11.34 -2.11 6.06
C LEU A 157 -11.77 -2.41 4.63
N LEU A 158 -10.97 -1.91 3.69
CA LEU A 158 -11.07 -2.19 2.26
C LEU A 158 -10.34 -3.50 1.98
N SER A 159 -11.02 -4.43 1.30
CA SER A 159 -10.40 -5.68 0.88
C SER A 159 -11.00 -6.14 -0.45
N GLU A 160 -10.54 -7.30 -0.94
CA GLU A 160 -10.99 -7.88 -2.19
C GLU A 160 -11.27 -9.37 -2.05
N HIS A 161 -12.12 -9.90 -2.92
CA HIS A 161 -12.54 -11.30 -2.93
C HIS A 161 -12.58 -11.86 -4.34
N THR A 162 -12.27 -13.15 -4.47
CA THR A 162 -12.28 -13.86 -5.76
C THR A 162 -12.65 -15.34 -5.56
N ARG A 163 -13.27 -15.94 -6.57
CA ARG A 163 -13.60 -17.37 -6.59
C ARG A 163 -12.41 -18.25 -6.96
N THR A 164 -11.32 -17.66 -7.43
CA THR A 164 -10.14 -18.40 -7.89
C THR A 164 -9.18 -18.58 -6.72
N ALA A 165 -8.92 -19.83 -6.33
CA ALA A 165 -7.97 -20.16 -5.26
C ALA A 165 -6.60 -19.48 -5.51
N PRO A 166 -5.97 -18.87 -4.50
CA PRO A 166 -4.80 -18.02 -4.74
C PRO A 166 -3.62 -18.73 -5.43
N GLU A 167 -3.41 -20.02 -5.17
CA GLU A 167 -2.33 -20.79 -5.81
C GLU A 167 -2.66 -21.10 -7.28
N ARG A 168 -3.94 -21.01 -7.70
CA ARG A 168 -4.31 -21.01 -9.12
C ARG A 168 -3.99 -19.67 -9.77
N ILE A 169 -4.23 -18.55 -9.09
CA ILE A 169 -3.84 -17.22 -9.59
C ILE A 169 -2.31 -17.16 -9.77
N LEU A 170 -1.54 -17.52 -8.74
CA LEU A 170 -0.07 -17.57 -8.80
C LEU A 170 0.46 -18.51 -9.90
N ARG A 171 -0.16 -19.69 -10.10
CA ARG A 171 0.21 -20.60 -11.20
C ARG A 171 -0.10 -20.02 -12.58
N ASN A 172 -1.19 -19.28 -12.71
CA ASN A 172 -1.55 -18.63 -13.96
C ASN A 172 -0.55 -17.50 -14.27
N LEU A 173 -0.26 -16.64 -13.28
CA LEU A 173 0.75 -15.57 -13.38
C LEU A 173 2.14 -16.10 -13.75
N LYS A 174 2.59 -17.19 -13.10
CA LYS A 174 3.87 -17.87 -13.42
C LYS A 174 3.90 -18.59 -14.79
N GLY A 175 2.78 -18.62 -15.52
CA GLY A 175 2.68 -19.14 -16.90
C GLY A 175 2.45 -18.06 -17.96
N ASP A 176 1.73 -16.99 -17.62
CA ASP A 176 1.55 -15.75 -18.38
C ASP A 176 1.29 -14.62 -17.38
N SER A 177 2.21 -13.66 -17.23
CA SER A 177 2.00 -12.54 -16.31
C SER A 177 0.81 -11.68 -16.70
N GLY A 178 0.53 -11.56 -18.00
CA GLY A 178 -0.59 -10.82 -18.54
C GLY A 178 -1.90 -11.62 -18.61
N TYR A 179 -2.02 -12.74 -17.89
CA TYR A 179 -3.19 -13.63 -17.91
C TYR A 179 -4.48 -12.92 -17.48
N TYR A 180 -4.41 -12.05 -16.46
CA TYR A 180 -5.55 -11.29 -15.94
C TYR A 180 -5.67 -9.87 -16.52
N ASN A 181 -4.82 -9.51 -17.48
CA ASN A 181 -4.94 -8.22 -18.16
C ASN A 181 -6.03 -8.27 -19.23
N PHE A 182 -7.27 -8.06 -18.81
CA PHE A 182 -8.46 -8.06 -19.66
C PHE A 182 -8.68 -6.73 -20.42
N SER A 183 -7.67 -5.86 -20.54
CA SER A 183 -7.85 -4.51 -21.14
C SER A 183 -6.69 -4.08 -22.05
N LYS A 184 -6.01 -5.06 -22.66
CA LYS A 184 -4.91 -4.89 -23.63
C LYS A 184 -5.29 -3.90 -24.74
N ARG A 185 -4.33 -3.12 -25.24
CA ARG A 185 -4.61 -2.06 -26.25
C ARG A 185 -5.21 -2.63 -27.54
N THR A 186 -6.24 -1.97 -28.07
CA THR A 186 -7.00 -2.47 -29.25
C THR A 186 -6.60 -1.81 -30.58
N THR A 187 -7.02 -2.38 -31.71
CA THR A 187 -6.75 -1.82 -33.06
C THR A 187 -7.41 -0.45 -33.31
N PRO A 188 -8.65 -0.16 -32.87
CA PRO A 188 -9.20 1.20 -32.89
C PRO A 188 -8.37 2.20 -32.07
N GLU A 189 -7.82 1.78 -30.93
CA GLU A 189 -6.91 2.62 -30.15
C GLU A 189 -5.60 2.87 -30.90
N LEU A 190 -5.05 1.90 -31.66
CA LEU A 190 -3.88 2.14 -32.53
C LEU A 190 -4.15 3.25 -33.55
N PHE A 191 -5.29 3.22 -34.27
CA PHE A 191 -5.61 4.28 -35.23
C PHE A 191 -5.79 5.65 -34.55
N ARG A 192 -6.38 5.67 -33.35
CA ARG A 192 -6.53 6.88 -32.52
C ARG A 192 -5.19 7.42 -32.02
N ASP A 193 -4.29 6.54 -31.60
CA ASP A 193 -2.92 6.89 -31.21
C ASP A 193 -2.17 7.51 -32.41
N VAL A 194 -2.23 6.86 -33.59
CA VAL A 194 -1.63 7.38 -34.83
C VAL A 194 -2.20 8.74 -35.21
N ALA A 195 -3.50 8.97 -35.02
CA ALA A 195 -4.16 10.25 -35.32
C ALA A 195 -3.78 11.37 -34.33
N LYS A 196 -3.73 11.11 -33.01
CA LYS A 196 -3.36 12.13 -32.00
C LYS A 196 -1.85 12.40 -31.96
N PHE A 197 -1.02 11.35 -32.07
CA PHE A 197 0.41 11.39 -31.73
C PHE A 197 1.34 11.15 -32.93
N GLY A 198 0.80 10.82 -34.10
CA GLY A 198 1.55 10.50 -35.31
C GLY A 198 2.09 9.08 -35.35
N LEU A 199 2.21 8.52 -36.57
CA LEU A 199 2.60 7.14 -36.81
C LEU A 199 3.97 6.79 -36.19
N LYS A 200 4.98 7.64 -36.40
CA LYS A 200 6.36 7.41 -35.92
C LYS A 200 6.43 7.26 -34.39
N LYS A 201 5.78 8.18 -33.66
CA LYS A 201 5.75 8.18 -32.18
C LYS A 201 4.99 6.96 -31.64
N THR A 202 3.84 6.65 -32.26
CA THR A 202 2.96 5.54 -31.89
C THR A 202 3.60 4.16 -32.09
N LEU A 203 4.37 3.98 -33.16
CA LEU A 203 5.11 2.74 -33.41
C LEU A 203 6.35 2.63 -32.51
N ALA A 204 7.02 3.75 -32.19
CA ALA A 204 8.14 3.77 -31.26
C ALA A 204 7.73 3.38 -29.82
N ASP A 205 6.63 3.94 -29.31
CA ASP A 205 6.05 3.55 -28.01
C ASP A 205 5.72 2.04 -27.97
N ARG A 206 4.99 1.52 -28.98
CA ARG A 206 4.68 0.08 -29.06
C ARG A 206 5.92 -0.80 -29.18
N ALA A 207 6.96 -0.35 -29.89
CA ALA A 207 8.23 -1.08 -29.97
C ALA A 207 8.98 -1.10 -28.62
N ALA A 208 8.94 -0.02 -27.85
CA ALA A 208 9.53 0.05 -26.52
C ALA A 208 8.82 -0.89 -25.53
N TRP A 209 7.48 -0.85 -25.47
CA TRP A 209 6.68 -1.79 -24.67
C TRP A 209 6.94 -3.25 -25.03
N ASN A 210 6.96 -3.58 -26.33
CA ASN A 210 7.29 -4.93 -26.80
C ASN A 210 8.72 -5.35 -26.39
N LYS A 211 9.71 -4.43 -26.41
CA LYS A 211 11.08 -4.72 -25.96
C LYS A 211 11.14 -5.01 -24.45
N MET A 212 10.32 -4.35 -23.64
CA MET A 212 10.22 -4.62 -22.20
C MET A 212 9.34 -5.84 -21.86
N ARG A 213 8.67 -6.46 -22.84
CA ARG A 213 7.80 -7.63 -22.68
C ARG A 213 6.66 -7.40 -21.67
N MET A 214 6.05 -6.22 -21.70
CA MET A 214 4.91 -5.82 -20.86
C MET A 214 3.86 -5.08 -21.69
N ASP A 215 2.58 -5.19 -21.33
CA ASP A 215 1.52 -4.35 -21.89
C ASP A 215 1.36 -3.06 -21.05
N PRO A 216 1.28 -1.86 -21.65
CA PRO A 216 1.00 -0.60 -20.94
C PRO A 216 -0.30 -0.55 -20.11
N THR A 217 -1.18 -1.55 -20.24
CA THR A 217 -2.42 -1.66 -19.45
C THR A 217 -2.32 -2.70 -18.33
N ASP A 218 -1.13 -3.28 -18.12
CA ASP A 218 -0.80 -4.29 -17.13
C ASP A 218 -0.43 -3.64 -15.79
N ILE A 219 -1.27 -2.71 -15.32
CA ILE A 219 -1.03 -1.85 -14.14
C ILE A 219 -1.44 -2.51 -12.80
N ALA A 220 -2.06 -3.69 -12.87
CA ALA A 220 -2.44 -4.56 -11.76
C ALA A 220 -2.42 -6.00 -12.28
N ASP A 221 -1.61 -6.88 -11.67
CA ASP A 221 -1.35 -8.24 -12.15
C ASP A 221 -2.60 -9.13 -12.16
N VAL A 222 -3.56 -8.83 -11.29
CA VAL A 222 -4.78 -9.61 -11.09
C VAL A 222 -5.99 -8.66 -11.10
N GLY A 223 -6.92 -8.92 -12.02
CA GLY A 223 -8.18 -8.20 -12.14
C GLY A 223 -9.39 -9.13 -11.94
N ASN A 224 -10.59 -8.56 -12.05
CA ASN A 224 -11.86 -9.26 -11.82
C ASN A 224 -12.03 -9.79 -10.37
N TYR A 225 -11.55 -9.00 -9.39
CA TYR A 225 -11.96 -9.12 -7.99
C TYR A 225 -13.31 -8.45 -7.74
N THR A 226 -14.02 -8.90 -6.71
CA THR A 226 -15.07 -8.12 -6.04
C THR A 226 -14.41 -7.30 -4.93
N LEU A 227 -14.46 -5.96 -4.99
CA LEU A 227 -14.05 -5.11 -3.87
C LEU A 227 -15.09 -5.14 -2.73
N LEU A 228 -14.60 -5.00 -1.50
CA LEU A 228 -15.38 -5.06 -0.27
C LEU A 228 -15.07 -3.86 0.64
N VAL A 229 -16.11 -3.36 1.32
CA VAL A 229 -15.99 -2.50 2.50
C VAL A 229 -16.46 -3.30 3.71
N ASN A 230 -15.61 -3.49 4.72
CA ASN A 230 -15.91 -4.28 5.92
C ASN A 230 -16.50 -5.67 5.60
N GLY A 231 -15.91 -6.36 4.61
CA GLY A 231 -16.34 -7.68 4.14
C GLY A 231 -17.57 -7.68 3.21
N GLN A 232 -18.14 -6.51 2.87
CA GLN A 232 -19.38 -6.40 2.10
C GLN A 232 -19.17 -5.74 0.72
N PRO A 233 -19.70 -6.34 -0.37
CA PRO A 233 -19.73 -5.75 -1.71
C PRO A 233 -20.87 -4.74 -1.87
N SER A 234 -20.82 -3.90 -2.92
CA SER A 234 -21.88 -2.93 -3.27
C SER A 234 -23.30 -3.53 -3.32
N SER A 235 -23.43 -4.81 -3.70
CA SER A 235 -24.70 -5.54 -3.78
C SER A 235 -25.34 -5.83 -2.41
N ARG A 236 -24.56 -5.80 -1.32
CA ARG A 236 -25.08 -5.81 0.07
C ARG A 236 -25.47 -4.42 0.57
N LYS A 237 -25.11 -3.34 -0.13
CA LYS A 237 -25.30 -1.93 0.26
C LYS A 237 -24.70 -1.60 1.64
N PRO A 238 -23.39 -1.82 1.86
CA PRO A 238 -22.73 -1.43 3.11
C PRO A 238 -22.98 0.03 3.44
N TYR A 239 -23.16 0.34 4.72
CA TYR A 239 -23.34 1.71 5.20
C TYR A 239 -22.46 2.00 6.41
N LEU A 240 -22.22 3.30 6.62
CA LEU A 240 -21.52 3.86 7.77
C LEU A 240 -22.47 4.93 8.36
N PRO A 241 -22.90 4.81 9.63
CA PRO A 241 -23.86 5.74 10.22
C PRO A 241 -23.24 7.14 10.43
N PHE A 242 -24.07 8.19 10.51
CA PHE A 242 -23.65 9.48 11.10
C PHE A 242 -24.78 10.35 11.68
N THR A 243 -24.45 11.17 12.68
CA THR A 243 -25.27 12.27 13.20
C THR A 243 -24.92 13.56 12.45
N PRO A 244 -25.86 14.26 11.79
CA PRO A 244 -25.54 15.46 11.02
C PRO A 244 -24.86 16.55 11.85
N GLY A 245 -23.67 16.98 11.40
CA GLY A 245 -22.84 17.99 12.06
C GLY A 245 -21.77 17.44 13.02
N GLU A 246 -21.72 16.13 13.28
CA GLU A 246 -20.64 15.49 14.04
C GLU A 246 -19.37 15.32 13.17
N LYS A 247 -18.21 15.15 13.82
CA LYS A 247 -16.96 14.73 13.19
C LYS A 247 -16.78 13.22 13.30
N VAL A 248 -16.84 12.53 12.17
CA VAL A 248 -16.55 11.10 12.08
C VAL A 248 -15.12 10.89 11.62
N ARG A 249 -14.32 10.14 12.36
CA ARG A 249 -13.02 9.63 11.91
C ARG A 249 -13.25 8.30 11.19
N LEU A 250 -13.07 8.28 9.87
CA LEU A 250 -12.99 7.05 9.10
C LEU A 250 -11.55 6.52 9.20
N ARG A 251 -11.40 5.36 9.83
CA ARG A 251 -10.14 4.62 9.99
C ARG A 251 -9.99 3.65 8.81
N ILE A 252 -9.37 4.13 7.73
CA ILE A 252 -9.34 3.44 6.43
C ILE A 252 -8.09 2.58 6.34
N ILE A 253 -8.27 1.29 6.01
CA ILE A 253 -7.22 0.27 5.92
C ILE A 253 -7.33 -0.40 4.55
N ASN A 254 -6.24 -0.54 3.80
CA ASN A 254 -6.22 -1.39 2.60
C ASN A 254 -5.66 -2.79 2.94
N GLY A 255 -6.54 -3.71 3.32
CA GLY A 255 -6.25 -5.13 3.52
C GLY A 255 -6.70 -5.97 2.32
N SER A 256 -6.45 -5.50 1.10
CA SER A 256 -6.49 -6.32 -0.11
C SER A 256 -5.15 -7.03 -0.33
N ALA A 257 -5.08 -7.97 -1.26
CA ALA A 257 -3.85 -8.73 -1.54
C ALA A 257 -3.02 -8.12 -2.69
N MET A 258 -3.67 -7.45 -3.64
CA MET A 258 -3.06 -6.92 -4.88
C MET A 258 -3.57 -5.53 -5.29
N SER A 259 -4.65 -5.00 -4.69
CA SER A 259 -5.34 -3.82 -5.19
C SER A 259 -4.85 -2.49 -4.58
N PHE A 260 -4.13 -1.70 -5.39
CA PHE A 260 -4.10 -0.25 -5.22
C PHE A 260 -5.50 0.34 -5.46
N MET A 261 -5.97 1.19 -4.55
CA MET A 261 -7.31 1.78 -4.63
C MET A 261 -7.27 3.30 -4.55
N ASP A 262 -8.20 3.96 -5.25
CA ASP A 262 -8.46 5.39 -5.09
C ASP A 262 -9.79 5.59 -4.35
N VAL A 263 -9.75 6.36 -3.26
CA VAL A 263 -10.85 6.57 -2.31
C VAL A 263 -11.34 8.02 -2.38
N ARG A 264 -12.65 8.23 -2.55
CA ARG A 264 -13.29 9.55 -2.50
C ARG A 264 -14.72 9.50 -1.95
N ILE A 265 -15.21 10.65 -1.48
CA ILE A 265 -16.59 10.82 -1.03
C ILE A 265 -17.22 12.03 -1.73
N PRO A 266 -17.77 11.87 -2.95
CA PRO A 266 -18.40 12.97 -3.69
C PRO A 266 -19.40 13.79 -2.85
N GLY A 267 -19.13 15.09 -2.73
CA GLY A 267 -19.92 16.03 -1.92
C GLY A 267 -19.48 16.19 -0.46
N LEU A 268 -18.43 15.51 -0.01
CA LEU A 268 -17.91 15.58 1.36
C LEU A 268 -16.38 15.54 1.38
N THR A 269 -15.75 16.64 1.76
CA THR A 269 -14.28 16.72 1.88
C THR A 269 -13.75 15.84 3.00
N MET A 270 -12.62 15.19 2.78
CA MET A 270 -11.91 14.38 3.77
C MET A 270 -10.73 15.19 4.31
N THR A 271 -10.44 15.12 5.61
CA THR A 271 -9.23 15.70 6.19
C THR A 271 -8.37 14.62 6.80
N VAL A 272 -7.25 14.28 6.14
CA VAL A 272 -6.28 13.29 6.59
C VAL A 272 -5.59 13.78 7.85
N VAL A 273 -5.55 12.95 8.89
CA VAL A 273 -4.96 13.28 10.21
C VAL A 273 -4.02 12.21 10.76
N ALA A 274 -4.02 11.00 10.19
CA ALA A 274 -2.95 10.03 10.39
C ALA A 274 -2.67 9.23 9.11
N ALA A 275 -1.44 8.74 8.97
CA ALA A 275 -1.00 7.78 7.96
C ALA A 275 -0.23 6.66 8.66
N ASP A 276 -0.49 5.40 8.32
CA ASP A 276 0.06 4.19 8.98
C ASP A 276 -0.07 4.23 10.51
N GLY A 277 -1.20 4.76 11.00
CA GLY A 277 -1.48 5.01 12.42
C GLY A 277 -0.70 6.18 13.06
N ARG A 278 0.20 6.85 12.33
CA ARG A 278 1.04 7.96 12.81
C ARG A 278 0.40 9.32 12.48
N ALA A 279 0.29 10.19 13.48
CA ALA A 279 -0.40 11.47 13.34
C ALA A 279 0.36 12.46 12.42
N VAL A 280 -0.36 13.09 11.50
CA VAL A 280 0.16 14.10 10.56
C VAL A 280 -0.52 15.45 10.78
N GLU A 281 0.06 16.54 10.30
CA GLU A 281 -0.66 17.81 10.19
C GLU A 281 -1.90 17.64 9.29
N PRO A 282 -3.06 18.25 9.63
CA PRO A 282 -4.30 17.98 8.90
C PRO A 282 -4.25 18.40 7.43
N VAL A 283 -4.49 17.45 6.51
CA VAL A 283 -4.52 17.70 5.06
C VAL A 283 -5.92 17.46 4.52
N THR A 284 -6.66 18.52 4.18
CA THR A 284 -7.96 18.41 3.48
C THR A 284 -7.76 18.04 2.00
N VAL A 285 -8.49 17.04 1.52
CA VAL A 285 -8.44 16.43 0.18
C VAL A 285 -9.84 15.97 -0.27
N ASP A 286 -10.03 15.82 -1.59
CA ASP A 286 -11.24 15.27 -2.21
C ASP A 286 -11.10 13.78 -2.54
N GLU A 287 -9.87 13.34 -2.81
CA GLU A 287 -9.51 11.96 -3.17
C GLU A 287 -8.11 11.63 -2.64
N PHE A 288 -7.85 10.37 -2.30
CA PHE A 288 -6.49 9.87 -2.07
C PHE A 288 -6.32 8.46 -2.62
N ARG A 289 -5.08 8.13 -3.01
CA ARG A 289 -4.67 6.76 -3.31
C ARG A 289 -4.21 6.07 -2.02
N ILE A 290 -4.61 4.81 -1.86
CA ILE A 290 -4.15 3.93 -0.78
C ILE A 290 -3.51 2.68 -1.42
N GLY A 291 -2.20 2.52 -1.21
CA GLY A 291 -1.50 1.28 -1.56
C GLY A 291 -1.91 0.14 -0.65
N VAL A 292 -1.60 -1.10 -1.05
CA VAL A 292 -1.84 -2.26 -0.19
C VAL A 292 -1.09 -2.07 1.13
N ALA A 293 -1.74 -2.45 2.23
CA ALA A 293 -1.29 -2.35 3.61
C ALA A 293 -1.17 -0.94 4.23
N GLU A 294 -1.23 0.14 3.44
CA GLU A 294 -1.30 1.50 4.01
C GLU A 294 -2.58 1.69 4.84
N THR A 295 -2.51 2.54 5.87
CA THR A 295 -3.69 3.01 6.62
C THR A 295 -3.77 4.54 6.63
N TYR A 296 -4.97 5.10 6.63
CA TYR A 296 -5.22 6.54 6.72
C TYR A 296 -6.42 6.82 7.64
N ASP A 297 -6.23 7.66 8.65
CA ASP A 297 -7.34 8.22 9.42
C ASP A 297 -7.76 9.54 8.77
N VAL A 298 -9.02 9.64 8.34
CA VAL A 298 -9.59 10.87 7.77
C VAL A 298 -10.79 11.33 8.59
N ILE A 299 -10.89 12.63 8.85
CA ILE A 299 -12.08 13.26 9.44
C ILE A 299 -13.02 13.70 8.32
N VAL A 300 -14.31 13.40 8.48
CA VAL A 300 -15.41 13.99 7.71
C VAL A 300 -16.41 14.64 8.66
N GLU A 301 -17.04 15.74 8.24
CA GLU A 301 -18.02 16.50 9.03
C GLU A 301 -19.30 16.71 8.20
N PRO A 302 -20.16 15.68 8.05
CA PRO A 302 -21.30 15.73 7.13
C PRO A 302 -22.47 16.50 7.76
N LYS A 303 -22.73 17.70 7.24
CA LYS A 303 -23.67 18.67 7.85
C LYS A 303 -25.13 18.50 7.43
N ALA A 304 -25.38 17.91 6.26
CA ALA A 304 -26.72 17.68 5.77
C ALA A 304 -27.22 16.28 6.16
N GLY A 305 -28.53 16.15 6.43
CA GLY A 305 -29.19 14.86 6.72
C GLY A 305 -29.37 13.93 5.51
N GLN A 306 -28.48 14.03 4.52
CA GLN A 306 -28.47 13.24 3.27
C GLN A 306 -27.45 12.09 3.37
N ALA A 307 -27.49 11.16 2.42
CA ALA A 307 -26.44 10.15 2.28
C ALA A 307 -25.36 10.62 1.29
N TYR A 308 -24.11 10.23 1.55
CA TYR A 308 -22.94 10.51 0.74
C TYR A 308 -22.32 9.19 0.25
N PRO A 309 -22.00 9.06 -1.05
CA PRO A 309 -21.37 7.85 -1.57
C PRO A 309 -19.90 7.78 -1.15
N LEU A 310 -19.53 6.83 -0.30
CA LEU A 310 -18.14 6.39 -0.20
C LEU A 310 -17.86 5.52 -1.42
N TRP A 311 -17.02 6.02 -2.32
CA TRP A 311 -16.65 5.33 -3.56
C TRP A 311 -15.18 4.97 -3.54
N VAL A 312 -14.91 3.69 -3.78
CA VAL A 312 -13.56 3.13 -3.88
C VAL A 312 -13.45 2.35 -5.18
N GLU A 313 -12.39 2.59 -5.96
CA GLU A 313 -12.16 1.90 -7.23
C GLU A 313 -10.69 1.49 -7.40
N THR A 314 -10.45 0.35 -8.04
CA THR A 314 -9.10 -0.16 -8.31
C THR A 314 -8.35 0.74 -9.29
N LEU A 315 -7.02 0.73 -9.19
CA LEU A 315 -6.08 1.39 -10.09
C LEU A 315 -6.38 1.17 -11.59
N ASP A 316 -6.69 -0.07 -11.97
CA ASP A 316 -7.01 -0.48 -13.33
C ASP A 316 -8.46 -0.14 -13.78
N ARG A 317 -9.28 0.41 -12.88
CA ARG A 317 -10.71 0.72 -13.03
C ARG A 317 -11.63 -0.47 -13.34
N ARG A 318 -11.19 -1.71 -13.09
CA ARG A 318 -12.02 -2.92 -13.32
C ARG A 318 -12.92 -3.31 -12.15
N ALA A 319 -12.58 -2.93 -10.92
CA ALA A 319 -13.39 -3.24 -9.74
C ALA A 319 -13.65 -1.98 -8.90
N SER A 320 -14.81 -1.95 -8.24
CA SER A 320 -15.24 -0.82 -7.42
C SER A 320 -16.22 -1.27 -6.33
N VAL A 321 -16.26 -0.53 -5.22
CA VAL A 321 -17.22 -0.72 -4.14
C VAL A 321 -17.85 0.61 -3.73
N LEU A 322 -19.17 0.58 -3.52
CA LEU A 322 -20.00 1.69 -3.09
C LEU A 322 -20.58 1.39 -1.71
N ALA A 323 -20.30 2.27 -0.75
CA ALA A 323 -20.94 2.29 0.57
C ALA A 323 -21.66 3.63 0.79
N ALA A 324 -22.67 3.63 1.66
CA ALA A 324 -23.43 4.83 2.02
C ALA A 324 -22.96 5.38 3.38
N ILE A 325 -22.33 6.56 3.39
CA ILE A 325 -22.19 7.35 4.62
C ILE A 325 -23.52 8.06 4.82
N ALA A 326 -24.34 7.62 5.78
CA ALA A 326 -25.74 8.03 5.87
C ALA A 326 -26.26 8.09 7.33
N PRO A 327 -27.22 8.99 7.66
CA PRO A 327 -27.81 9.02 9.00
C PRO A 327 -28.74 7.84 9.33
N ARG A 328 -29.09 7.02 8.33
CA ARG A 328 -29.99 5.88 8.46
C ARG A 328 -29.59 4.79 7.46
N GLU A 329 -29.71 3.54 7.87
CA GLU A 329 -29.57 2.38 6.99
C GLU A 329 -30.55 2.46 5.80
N GLY A 330 -30.14 1.90 4.66
CA GLY A 330 -30.99 1.80 3.46
C GLY A 330 -31.18 3.11 2.67
N MET A 331 -30.65 4.25 3.13
CA MET A 331 -30.65 5.49 2.33
C MET A 331 -29.83 5.30 1.04
N ALA A 332 -30.44 5.66 -0.10
CA ALA A 332 -29.82 5.45 -1.40
C ALA A 332 -28.66 6.41 -1.67
N VAL A 333 -27.61 5.89 -2.29
CA VAL A 333 -26.48 6.64 -2.85
C VAL A 333 -26.22 6.14 -4.27
N THR A 334 -25.69 7.01 -5.13
CA THR A 334 -25.38 6.70 -6.53
C THR A 334 -23.86 6.69 -6.71
N ALA A 335 -23.35 5.74 -7.51
CA ALA A 335 -21.96 5.76 -7.92
C ALA A 335 -21.63 7.05 -8.71
N PRO A 336 -20.46 7.66 -8.53
CA PRO A 336 -19.97 8.71 -9.43
C PRO A 336 -19.78 8.14 -10.86
N ALA A 337 -19.66 9.03 -11.85
CA ALA A 337 -19.41 8.63 -13.23
C ALA A 337 -18.12 7.77 -13.33
N PRO A 338 -18.14 6.66 -14.09
CA PRO A 338 -16.97 5.81 -14.30
C PRO A 338 -15.79 6.60 -14.87
N ARG A 339 -14.59 6.38 -14.34
CA ARG A 339 -13.39 7.10 -14.77
C ARG A 339 -12.71 6.49 -16.00
N PRO A 340 -11.97 7.30 -16.77
CA PRO A 340 -10.97 6.82 -17.72
C PRO A 340 -10.06 5.74 -17.13
N ARG A 341 -9.73 4.73 -17.94
CA ARG A 341 -8.76 3.69 -17.56
C ARG A 341 -7.35 4.27 -17.52
N GLN A 342 -6.53 3.83 -16.56
CA GLN A 342 -5.12 4.21 -16.53
C GLN A 342 -4.32 3.44 -17.59
N VAL A 343 -3.34 4.10 -18.19
CA VAL A 343 -2.40 3.50 -19.15
C VAL A 343 -1.01 4.06 -18.86
N LEU A 344 -0.07 3.18 -18.56
CA LEU A 344 1.31 3.52 -18.21
C LEU A 344 2.07 4.16 -19.39
N LEU A 345 3.13 4.91 -19.07
CA LEU A 345 3.97 5.67 -19.99
C LEU A 345 5.43 5.23 -19.97
N MET A 346 6.10 5.27 -21.13
CA MET A 346 7.54 5.01 -21.23
C MET A 346 8.43 6.08 -20.58
N SER A 347 7.89 7.26 -20.26
CA SER A 347 8.57 8.28 -19.44
C SER A 347 8.63 7.92 -17.96
N GLU A 348 7.80 7.00 -17.45
CA GLU A 348 7.79 6.66 -16.02
C GLU A 348 9.02 5.85 -15.61
N MET A 349 9.57 5.01 -16.50
CA MET A 349 10.90 4.39 -16.35
C MET A 349 12.06 5.41 -16.20
N GLY A 350 11.82 6.69 -16.48
CA GLY A 350 12.84 7.73 -16.44
C GLY A 350 14.03 7.43 -17.37
N SER A 351 15.23 7.84 -16.94
CA SER A 351 16.48 7.65 -17.67
C SER A 351 17.12 6.26 -17.50
N MET A 352 16.47 5.33 -16.79
CA MET A 352 17.02 4.00 -16.46
C MET A 352 17.24 3.08 -17.68
N GLY A 353 16.64 3.41 -18.83
CA GLY A 353 16.77 2.66 -20.08
C GLY A 353 18.21 2.50 -20.62
N MET A 354 19.19 3.21 -20.06
CA MET A 354 20.61 3.11 -20.42
C MET A 354 21.36 1.95 -19.73
N SER A 355 20.82 1.31 -18.69
CA SER A 355 21.53 0.27 -17.92
C SER A 355 21.18 -1.19 -18.30
N MET A 356 20.30 -1.40 -19.28
CA MET A 356 19.79 -2.73 -19.65
C MET A 356 20.45 -3.29 -20.91
N GLY A 357 21.68 -3.79 -20.76
CA GLY A 357 22.35 -4.61 -21.78
C GLY A 357 23.87 -4.55 -21.78
N GLY A 358 24.53 -5.50 -21.10
CA GLY A 358 25.97 -5.72 -21.24
C GLY A 358 26.61 -6.43 -20.03
N ASP A 359 27.17 -7.62 -20.25
CA ASP A 359 27.99 -8.35 -19.27
C ASP A 359 29.37 -7.68 -19.09
N GLY A 360 29.37 -6.51 -18.45
CA GLY A 360 30.56 -5.74 -18.11
C GLY A 360 31.16 -6.17 -16.77
N LYS A 361 32.43 -6.59 -16.78
CA LYS A 361 33.21 -6.81 -15.54
C LYS A 361 33.24 -5.50 -14.71
N PRO A 362 33.13 -5.56 -13.37
CA PRO A 362 33.23 -4.36 -12.55
C PRO A 362 34.63 -3.76 -12.64
N MET A 363 34.72 -2.54 -13.19
CA MET A 363 35.94 -1.74 -13.15
C MET A 363 36.14 -1.22 -11.72
N ALA A 364 37.17 -1.70 -11.03
CA ALA A 364 37.51 -1.27 -9.69
C ALA A 364 38.32 0.04 -9.72
N GLY A 365 38.07 0.93 -8.75
CA GLY A 365 38.95 2.04 -8.41
C GLY A 365 38.60 3.38 -9.07
N MET A 366 37.70 4.13 -8.43
CA MET A 366 37.81 5.60 -8.35
C MET A 366 37.51 6.01 -6.91
N ASP A 367 38.57 6.30 -6.17
CA ASP A 367 38.50 6.92 -4.84
C ASP A 367 38.27 8.43 -5.01
N HIS A 368 37.35 8.97 -4.21
CA HIS A 368 37.10 10.41 -4.12
C HIS A 368 37.53 10.93 -2.74
N SER A 369 38.82 10.72 -2.44
CA SER A 369 39.50 11.32 -1.29
C SER A 369 40.58 12.32 -1.74
N SER A 370 40.87 13.30 -0.87
CA SER A 370 41.73 14.47 -1.10
C SER A 370 41.19 15.53 -2.11
N GLY A 371 41.35 16.82 -1.75
CA GLY A 371 40.80 17.95 -2.51
C GLY A 371 40.57 19.18 -1.62
N SER A 372 41.62 19.70 -1.01
CA SER A 372 41.55 20.81 -0.04
C SER A 372 42.43 21.99 -0.44
N MET A 373 42.15 23.15 0.17
CA MET A 373 42.92 24.42 0.14
C MET A 373 42.70 25.32 -1.10
N PRO A 374 42.97 26.64 -1.00
CA PRO A 374 42.93 27.52 0.19
C PRO A 374 42.05 28.78 -0.01
N GLY A 375 41.82 29.54 1.06
CA GLY A 375 41.31 30.91 0.96
C GLY A 375 42.42 31.93 0.71
N MET A 376 42.07 33.07 0.10
CA MET A 376 42.88 34.30 0.03
C MET A 376 41.99 35.53 0.22
N ASP A 377 42.58 36.62 0.71
CA ASP A 377 41.89 37.84 1.14
C ASP A 377 42.71 39.09 0.75
N MET A 378 42.06 40.25 0.82
CA MET A 378 42.59 41.63 0.75
C MET A 378 43.18 42.17 -0.56
N SER A 379 42.38 43.07 -1.16
CA SER A 379 42.76 44.45 -1.52
C SER A 379 43.56 44.72 -2.80
N GLY A 380 43.22 45.85 -3.44
CA GLY A 380 43.91 46.40 -4.62
C GLY A 380 42.93 47.05 -5.60
N GLY A 381 42.98 48.37 -5.76
CA GLY A 381 42.08 49.12 -6.65
C GLY A 381 42.79 50.19 -7.49
N LYS A 382 42.01 50.88 -8.34
CA LYS A 382 42.38 51.75 -9.49
C LYS A 382 42.48 50.97 -10.82
N SER A 383 41.98 51.49 -11.95
CA SER A 383 41.20 52.72 -12.16
C SER A 383 40.34 52.69 -13.43
N MET A 384 39.17 53.33 -13.32
CA MET A 384 38.36 54.04 -14.33
C MET A 384 38.82 54.02 -15.80
N ASP A 385 37.86 53.85 -16.71
CA ASP A 385 37.45 55.02 -17.52
C ASP A 385 35.95 54.98 -17.86
N MET A 386 35.36 56.12 -18.27
CA MET A 386 33.90 56.34 -18.39
C MET A 386 33.53 57.20 -19.60
N ALA A 387 32.44 56.86 -20.31
CA ALA A 387 31.84 57.71 -21.34
C ALA A 387 30.31 57.56 -21.42
N GLY A 388 29.59 58.67 -21.54
CA GLY A 388 28.14 58.70 -21.85
C GLY A 388 27.20 59.05 -20.69
N MET A 389 27.14 60.33 -20.30
CA MET A 389 26.06 60.87 -19.45
C MET A 389 24.94 61.51 -20.29
N ASN A 390 23.69 61.33 -19.88
CA ASN A 390 22.74 62.45 -19.70
C ASN A 390 21.65 62.07 -18.67
N GLN A 391 20.94 63.05 -18.09
CA GLN A 391 20.02 62.84 -16.94
C GLN A 391 18.65 63.54 -17.05
N SER A 392 17.65 62.94 -16.40
CA SER A 392 16.57 63.58 -15.63
C SER A 392 15.85 62.49 -14.79
N GLY A 393 15.48 62.61 -13.51
CA GLY A 393 15.60 63.67 -12.49
C GLY A 393 14.25 64.35 -12.20
N GLY A 394 13.64 64.35 -11.00
CA GLY A 394 13.93 63.72 -9.68
C GLY A 394 12.60 63.32 -8.97
N SER A 395 12.45 63.11 -7.65
CA SER A 395 13.29 63.45 -6.47
C SER A 395 12.98 62.58 -5.21
N MET A 396 13.88 62.68 -4.21
CA MET A 396 13.88 62.11 -2.82
C MET A 396 12.96 62.90 -1.83
N PRO A 397 12.85 62.64 -0.48
CA PRO A 397 13.69 61.87 0.48
C PRO A 397 12.91 60.95 1.50
N GLY A 398 13.50 60.27 2.51
CA GLY A 398 14.92 60.06 2.88
C GLY A 398 15.17 59.27 4.19
N MET A 399 16.46 59.17 4.54
CA MET A 399 17.20 58.39 5.57
C MET A 399 16.88 58.77 7.05
N ASN A 400 17.44 58.21 8.15
CA ASN A 400 18.68 57.42 8.38
C ASN A 400 18.70 56.56 9.69
N MET A 401 19.82 55.86 9.95
CA MET A 401 20.17 54.90 11.01
C MET A 401 20.49 55.44 12.43
N SER A 402 20.26 54.61 13.46
CA SER A 402 21.16 54.28 14.62
C SER A 402 20.35 53.52 15.71
N GLY A 403 20.89 52.72 16.64
CA GLY A 403 22.25 52.21 16.93
C GLY A 403 22.17 51.15 18.06
N ASN A 404 23.26 50.47 18.44
CA ASN A 404 23.22 49.35 19.42
C ASN A 404 24.38 49.37 20.45
N ALA A 405 24.04 49.36 21.74
CA ALA A 405 24.88 48.91 22.86
C ALA A 405 23.99 48.65 24.11
N GLY A 406 24.26 47.59 24.88
CA GLY A 406 23.38 47.14 25.96
C GLY A 406 23.87 47.41 27.39
N ALA A 407 23.10 46.94 28.37
CA ALA A 407 23.48 46.83 29.79
C ALA A 407 22.70 45.69 30.46
N SER A 408 23.21 45.16 31.57
CA SER A 408 22.62 44.05 32.33
C SER A 408 21.93 44.51 33.61
N ALA A 409 20.83 43.84 34.01
CA ALA A 409 20.60 43.51 35.42
C ALA A 409 19.51 42.44 35.64
N LYS A 410 19.81 41.61 36.63
CA LYS A 410 19.03 40.58 37.34
C LYS A 410 17.59 40.96 37.73
N SER A 411 16.84 39.91 38.11
CA SER A 411 15.77 39.89 39.13
C SER A 411 14.45 40.59 38.78
N SER A 412 13.29 40.18 39.32
CA SER A 412 12.84 38.94 39.98
C SER A 412 11.33 39.05 40.22
N ALA A 413 10.68 37.99 40.69
CA ALA A 413 9.35 38.04 41.35
C ALA A 413 8.23 38.67 40.49
N SER A 414 7.43 37.84 39.81
CA SER A 414 6.10 37.48 40.34
C SER A 414 5.18 38.67 40.67
N SER A 415 4.03 38.73 40.03
CA SER A 415 2.82 38.25 40.71
C SER A 415 1.61 38.11 39.77
N LYS A 416 0.67 37.29 40.24
CA LYS A 416 -0.79 37.31 40.08
C LYS A 416 -1.34 38.34 39.05
N ALA A 417 -2.12 37.90 38.07
CA ALA A 417 -3.51 37.45 38.23
C ALA A 417 -4.41 38.54 38.87
N GLY A 418 -5.50 38.96 38.22
CA GLY A 418 -6.03 38.48 36.94
C GLY A 418 -7.38 39.10 36.64
N SER A 419 -8.36 38.25 36.33
CA SER A 419 -9.81 38.55 36.38
C SER A 419 -10.28 39.86 35.73
N SER A 420 -10.59 39.75 34.44
CA SER A 420 -11.92 40.05 33.89
C SER A 420 -12.61 41.40 34.22
N HIS A 421 -13.10 42.05 33.16
CA HIS A 421 -14.55 42.11 33.00
C HIS A 421 -15.00 42.13 31.55
N SER A 422 -16.13 41.47 31.31
CA SER A 422 -16.93 41.57 30.09
C SER A 422 -17.77 42.84 30.10
N THR A 423 -17.88 43.52 28.96
CA THR A 423 -19.06 44.34 28.63
C THR A 423 -19.32 44.33 27.13
N SER A 424 -20.58 44.12 26.77
CA SER A 424 -21.07 44.23 25.39
C SER A 424 -21.35 45.69 25.04
N GLY A 425 -21.10 46.08 23.79
CA GLY A 425 -21.50 47.37 23.23
C GLY A 425 -21.70 47.23 21.73
N ALA A 426 -22.89 47.61 21.23
CA ALA A 426 -23.25 47.48 19.83
C ALA A 426 -23.82 48.80 19.29
N MET A 427 -23.25 49.28 18.17
CA MET A 427 -23.92 50.03 17.11
C MET A 427 -23.16 49.69 15.80
N ALA A 428 -23.74 49.40 14.63
CA ALA A 428 -24.99 49.81 13.97
C ALA A 428 -24.88 51.10 13.14
N GLY A 429 -24.88 50.93 11.81
CA GLY A 429 -25.35 51.91 10.84
C GLY A 429 -24.31 52.86 10.22
N MET A 430 -24.00 52.65 8.94
CA MET A 430 -24.31 53.66 7.91
C MET A 430 -24.46 53.00 6.53
N ASP A 431 -25.31 53.58 5.71
CA ASP A 431 -25.77 53.12 4.39
C ASP A 431 -25.68 54.29 3.40
N MET A 432 -25.44 53.98 2.12
CA MET A 432 -25.70 54.82 0.94
C MET A 432 -25.59 53.92 -0.30
N GLY A 433 -26.60 53.93 -1.18
CA GLY A 433 -26.67 53.02 -2.33
C GLY A 433 -27.09 53.66 -3.66
N ASP A 434 -27.48 52.79 -4.59
CA ASP A 434 -28.17 53.05 -5.86
C ASP A 434 -27.50 53.90 -6.96
N SER A 435 -27.11 53.25 -8.06
CA SER A 435 -27.59 53.66 -9.39
C SER A 435 -27.61 52.49 -10.40
N LYS A 436 -28.81 52.25 -10.95
CA LYS A 436 -29.26 51.11 -11.76
C LYS A 436 -28.53 50.82 -13.10
N SER A 437 -28.62 49.54 -13.48
CA SER A 437 -28.93 49.00 -14.82
C SER A 437 -28.05 49.31 -16.05
N MET A 438 -27.55 48.24 -16.66
CA MET A 438 -27.76 47.97 -18.10
C MET A 438 -28.07 46.49 -18.31
N ALA A 439 -28.94 46.18 -19.26
CA ALA A 439 -29.23 44.82 -19.70
C ALA A 439 -29.37 44.82 -21.23
N MET A 440 -28.81 43.80 -21.89
CA MET A 440 -28.98 43.57 -23.32
C MET A 440 -29.25 42.08 -23.56
N ALA A 441 -30.26 41.80 -24.36
CA ALA A 441 -30.58 40.47 -24.87
C ALA A 441 -30.35 40.45 -26.38
N GLY A 442 -30.06 39.27 -26.95
CA GLY A 442 -30.02 39.12 -28.41
C GLY A 442 -29.12 38.01 -28.91
N MET A 443 -29.65 36.78 -28.95
CA MET A 443 -29.63 35.93 -30.15
C MET A 443 -30.61 34.78 -29.97
N ASP A 444 -31.61 34.73 -30.85
CA ASP A 444 -32.65 33.70 -30.93
C ASP A 444 -32.37 32.81 -32.15
N HIS A 445 -32.66 31.51 -32.01
CA HIS A 445 -32.88 30.61 -33.13
C HIS A 445 -33.93 29.57 -32.78
N SER A 446 -35.20 29.93 -32.97
CA SER A 446 -36.34 29.03 -32.92
C SER A 446 -37.22 29.18 -34.17
N GLY A 447 -37.46 28.08 -34.89
CA GLY A 447 -38.28 28.09 -36.11
C GLY A 447 -38.00 26.92 -37.05
N GLY A 448 -38.91 25.93 -37.10
CA GLY A 448 -38.78 24.75 -37.97
C GLY A 448 -39.67 23.59 -37.53
N SER A 449 -40.97 23.65 -37.84
CA SER A 449 -41.98 22.69 -37.37
C SER A 449 -42.67 21.92 -38.50
N MET A 450 -42.77 20.59 -38.33
CA MET A 450 -43.89 19.74 -38.79
C MET A 450 -44.08 18.68 -37.69
N GLN A 451 -45.28 18.44 -37.12
CA GLN A 451 -46.47 17.80 -37.72
C GLN A 451 -46.12 16.47 -38.42
N GLY A 452 -46.63 15.30 -38.01
CA GLY A 452 -47.45 14.95 -36.85
C GLY A 452 -48.35 13.75 -37.15
N MET A 453 -48.71 12.94 -36.14
CA MET A 453 -49.86 12.03 -36.20
C MET A 453 -50.26 11.53 -34.81
N ASP A 454 -51.51 11.78 -34.44
CA ASP A 454 -52.25 11.05 -33.40
C ASP A 454 -52.91 9.81 -34.05
N MET A 455 -53.13 8.76 -33.26
CA MET A 455 -54.40 8.02 -33.27
C MET A 455 -54.51 7.12 -32.03
N SER A 456 -55.73 6.96 -31.55
CA SER A 456 -56.03 6.23 -30.32
C SER A 456 -56.99 5.04 -30.53
N SER A 457 -57.14 4.22 -29.48
CA SER A 457 -58.25 3.31 -29.17
C SER A 457 -58.20 1.82 -29.60
N LYS A 458 -58.94 1.03 -28.80
CA LYS A 458 -59.47 -0.35 -28.95
C LYS A 458 -58.57 -1.57 -28.67
N ALA A 459 -59.07 -2.40 -27.76
CA ALA A 459 -58.73 -3.81 -27.54
C ALA A 459 -59.68 -4.74 -28.33
N PRO A 460 -59.43 -6.06 -28.38
CA PRO A 460 -60.11 -7.04 -27.50
C PRO A 460 -59.09 -7.79 -26.57
N ALA A 461 -59.41 -8.39 -25.41
CA ALA A 461 -60.38 -9.45 -25.04
C ALA A 461 -60.13 -10.80 -25.76
N SER A 462 -60.14 -11.99 -25.14
CA SER A 462 -60.29 -12.49 -23.75
C SER A 462 -59.31 -13.71 -23.56
N SER A 463 -59.25 -14.54 -22.50
CA SER A 463 -60.03 -14.88 -21.29
C SER A 463 -59.05 -15.24 -20.15
N ASP A 464 -59.29 -14.95 -18.87
CA ASP A 464 -60.18 -15.64 -17.91
C ASP A 464 -59.92 -17.16 -17.74
N HIS A 465 -59.99 -17.77 -16.54
CA HIS A 465 -60.71 -17.35 -15.32
C HIS A 465 -60.20 -18.01 -14.00
N THR A 466 -59.97 -17.21 -12.93
CA THR A 466 -60.21 -17.55 -11.49
C THR A 466 -59.40 -18.68 -10.78
N LYS A 467 -59.30 -18.78 -9.43
CA LYS A 467 -59.94 -18.04 -8.30
C LYS A 467 -59.06 -17.99 -7.03
N MET A 468 -59.11 -16.85 -6.32
CA MET A 468 -58.77 -16.65 -4.88
C MET A 468 -59.94 -17.17 -3.98
N PRO A 469 -59.94 -17.12 -2.62
CA PRO A 469 -59.00 -16.52 -1.62
C PRO A 469 -58.55 -17.52 -0.52
N GLY A 470 -57.85 -17.18 0.58
CA GLY A 470 -57.16 -15.96 1.05
C GLY A 470 -57.06 -15.87 2.59
N MET A 471 -56.58 -14.72 3.11
CA MET A 471 -56.56 -14.27 4.53
C MET A 471 -55.57 -14.86 5.57
N ALA A 472 -54.87 -13.91 6.21
CA ALA A 472 -54.69 -13.73 7.67
C ALA A 472 -53.73 -14.61 8.53
N SER A 473 -52.59 -13.99 8.87
CA SER A 473 -52.19 -13.63 10.25
C SER A 473 -51.62 -14.65 11.25
N ALA A 474 -50.83 -14.05 12.16
CA ALA A 474 -50.47 -14.47 13.52
C ALA A 474 -49.26 -15.39 13.76
N SER A 475 -48.41 -14.86 14.65
CA SER A 475 -47.30 -15.41 15.42
C SER A 475 -47.51 -16.80 16.03
N MET A 476 -46.40 -17.47 16.37
CA MET A 476 -46.09 -17.80 17.77
C MET A 476 -44.58 -18.06 17.95
N MET A 477 -44.07 -17.86 19.17
CA MET A 477 -42.76 -18.37 19.59
C MET A 477 -42.89 -19.81 20.10
N ALA A 478 -41.85 -20.63 19.95
CA ALA A 478 -41.43 -21.58 20.98
C ALA A 478 -40.00 -22.10 20.75
N SER A 479 -39.25 -22.23 21.83
CA SER A 479 -37.99 -22.96 21.90
C SER A 479 -38.22 -24.49 21.91
N ASN A 480 -37.25 -25.26 21.42
CA ASN A 480 -36.64 -26.34 22.24
C ASN A 480 -35.40 -26.96 21.59
N THR A 481 -34.35 -27.13 22.40
CA THR A 481 -33.31 -28.16 22.20
C THR A 481 -33.83 -29.50 22.74
N PRO A 482 -33.26 -30.65 22.30
CA PRO A 482 -32.39 -31.36 23.23
C PRO A 482 -31.22 -32.20 22.64
N ALA A 483 -30.20 -32.35 23.48
CA ALA A 483 -29.31 -33.51 23.69
C ALA A 483 -28.97 -34.53 22.56
N ARG A 484 -27.78 -34.35 21.97
CA ARG A 484 -26.59 -35.24 22.10
C ARG A 484 -26.81 -36.77 22.34
N SER A 485 -26.71 -37.57 21.27
CA SER A 485 -26.11 -38.92 21.24
C SER A 485 -25.80 -39.31 19.77
N GLY A 486 -24.86 -40.20 19.43
CA GLY A 486 -23.89 -40.91 20.26
C GLY A 486 -23.59 -42.34 19.77
N SER A 487 -22.90 -42.52 18.63
CA SER A 487 -22.26 -43.80 18.23
C SER A 487 -21.29 -43.62 17.07
N ALA A 488 -20.31 -44.53 16.95
CA ALA A 488 -19.31 -44.54 15.89
C ALA A 488 -19.69 -45.48 14.73
N VAL A 489 -19.19 -45.19 13.53
CA VAL A 489 -19.09 -46.15 12.42
C VAL A 489 -17.66 -46.14 11.90
N GLN A 490 -17.02 -47.30 11.91
CA GLN A 490 -15.65 -47.50 11.46
C GLN A 490 -15.69 -47.89 9.97
N ALA A 491 -15.06 -47.09 9.10
CA ALA A 491 -15.03 -47.34 7.66
C ALA A 491 -13.58 -47.36 7.15
N THR A 492 -13.09 -48.55 6.81
CA THR A 492 -11.77 -48.76 6.21
C THR A 492 -11.86 -48.85 4.69
N SER A 493 -11.16 -47.98 3.96
CA SER A 493 -10.73 -48.28 2.60
C SER A 493 -9.46 -47.51 2.23
N SER A 494 -8.61 -48.14 1.43
CA SER A 494 -7.35 -47.60 0.94
C SER A 494 -7.55 -46.80 -0.34
N GLY A 495 -6.91 -45.64 -0.45
CA GLY A 495 -6.85 -44.83 -1.66
C GLY A 495 -5.51 -44.12 -1.75
N LYS A 496 -4.77 -44.33 -2.85
CA LYS A 496 -3.46 -43.69 -3.05
C LYS A 496 -3.63 -42.16 -3.15
N LYS A 497 -2.78 -41.41 -2.45
CA LYS A 497 -2.56 -39.99 -2.73
C LYS A 497 -1.45 -39.86 -3.76
N GLU A 498 -1.83 -39.51 -4.99
CA GLU A 498 -0.90 -38.95 -5.98
C GLU A 498 -1.26 -37.47 -6.17
N THR A 499 -0.37 -36.59 -5.73
CA THR A 499 -0.41 -35.14 -6.01
C THR A 499 0.92 -34.78 -6.67
N PRO A 500 0.95 -34.42 -7.96
CA PRO A 500 2.21 -34.20 -8.66
C PRO A 500 2.83 -32.85 -8.28
N PHE A 501 4.14 -32.89 -8.00
CA PHE A 501 5.06 -31.79 -7.69
C PHE A 501 4.92 -31.13 -6.29
N PRO A 502 6.05 -30.70 -5.69
CA PRO A 502 6.09 -30.25 -4.30
C PRO A 502 5.55 -28.82 -4.11
N ARG A 503 5.24 -28.48 -2.85
CA ARG A 503 5.12 -27.09 -2.40
C ARG A 503 6.49 -26.39 -2.56
N VAL A 504 6.47 -25.05 -2.68
CA VAL A 504 7.68 -24.25 -2.50
C VAL A 504 8.09 -24.37 -1.03
N ASP A 505 9.23 -25.02 -0.79
CA ASP A 505 9.92 -24.95 0.50
C ASP A 505 10.60 -23.58 0.59
N TYR A 506 10.41 -22.87 1.70
CA TYR A 506 11.00 -21.56 1.98
C TYR A 506 12.48 -21.63 2.39
N GLY A 507 13.22 -22.59 1.81
CA GLY A 507 14.61 -22.88 2.16
C GLY A 507 14.80 -23.30 3.62
N MET A 508 13.75 -23.81 4.28
CA MET A 508 13.76 -24.07 5.72
C MET A 508 14.34 -25.45 6.02
N GLY A 509 15.66 -25.58 5.79
CA GLY A 509 16.44 -26.78 6.05
C GLY A 509 16.41 -27.19 7.53
N SER A 510 15.42 -28.01 7.89
CA SER A 510 15.36 -28.68 9.19
C SER A 510 16.31 -29.88 9.20
N ASP A 511 17.58 -29.65 9.55
CA ASP A 511 18.45 -30.62 10.23
C ASP A 511 19.78 -30.00 10.67
N THR A 512 19.87 -29.57 11.94
CA THR A 512 21.14 -29.25 12.62
C THR A 512 21.12 -29.71 14.09
N THR A 513 20.86 -30.99 14.32
CA THR A 513 21.10 -31.64 15.63
C THR A 513 22.60 -31.87 15.86
N ALA A 514 23.32 -30.80 16.20
CA ALA A 514 24.74 -30.87 16.55
C ALA A 514 24.94 -31.49 17.95
N GLY A 515 24.98 -32.82 18.02
CA GLY A 515 25.55 -33.57 19.14
C GLY A 515 27.02 -33.88 18.86
N MET A 516 27.92 -33.54 19.79
CA MET A 516 29.36 -33.79 19.65
C MET A 516 29.73 -35.18 20.17
N ASP A 517 30.54 -35.93 19.40
CA ASP A 517 31.83 -36.53 19.82
C ASP A 517 32.23 -37.76 18.98
N GLY A 518 33.53 -38.04 18.89
CA GLY A 518 34.02 -39.43 18.79
C GLY A 518 34.45 -40.01 17.43
N MET A 519 35.65 -39.63 16.97
CA MET A 519 36.70 -40.52 16.40
C MET A 519 36.56 -41.25 15.03
N ALA A 520 37.72 -41.24 14.35
CA ALA A 520 38.31 -42.28 13.49
C ALA A 520 37.87 -42.46 12.01
N MET A 521 38.88 -42.70 11.18
CA MET A 521 38.82 -43.01 9.74
C MET A 521 38.96 -44.52 9.50
N THR A 522 38.25 -45.09 8.51
CA THR A 522 38.68 -46.27 7.74
C THR A 522 37.95 -46.34 6.38
N ASP A 523 38.63 -46.82 5.34
CA ASP A 523 38.09 -47.10 4.01
C ASP A 523 37.12 -48.30 3.97
N GLY A 524 36.27 -48.41 2.92
CA GLY A 524 35.38 -49.56 2.73
C GLY A 524 34.60 -49.56 1.40
N GLY A 525 35.04 -50.37 0.43
CA GLY A 525 34.59 -50.36 -0.97
C GLY A 525 33.17 -50.86 -1.33
N MET A 526 32.83 -50.71 -2.62
CA MET A 526 31.64 -51.29 -3.25
C MET A 526 31.72 -52.83 -3.35
N PRO A 527 30.56 -53.51 -3.24
CA PRO A 527 30.00 -54.29 -4.37
C PRO A 527 28.47 -54.05 -4.51
N GLY A 528 27.72 -54.60 -5.48
CA GLY A 528 27.99 -55.47 -6.62
C GLY A 528 26.66 -55.87 -7.30
N MET A 529 26.65 -56.27 -8.58
CA MET A 529 25.41 -56.46 -9.36
C MET A 529 24.67 -57.80 -9.10
N THR A 530 23.33 -57.77 -9.21
CA THR A 530 22.44 -58.72 -9.94
C THR A 530 20.97 -58.26 -9.76
N GLY A 531 20.00 -58.55 -10.65
CA GLY A 531 20.05 -59.22 -11.95
C GLY A 531 18.90 -60.23 -12.14
N ASN A 532 17.80 -59.84 -12.79
CA ASN A 532 16.75 -60.79 -13.23
C ASN A 532 15.96 -60.26 -14.46
N SER A 533 15.47 -61.16 -15.32
CA SER A 533 14.84 -60.85 -16.61
C SER A 533 13.99 -62.01 -17.16
N GLN A 534 12.81 -61.75 -17.72
CA GLN A 534 11.99 -62.75 -18.46
C GLN A 534 11.25 -62.11 -19.67
N ALA A 535 11.01 -62.92 -20.73
CA ALA A 535 10.35 -62.61 -22.01
C ALA A 535 9.91 -63.94 -22.69
N MET A 536 9.18 -64.06 -23.80
CA MET A 536 8.61 -63.12 -24.81
C MET A 536 7.06 -63.05 -24.65
N ALA A 537 6.12 -62.85 -25.60
CA ALA A 537 6.05 -62.66 -27.07
C ALA A 537 4.72 -61.93 -27.41
N GLY A 538 4.38 -61.51 -28.65
CA GLY A 538 5.06 -61.55 -29.96
C GLY A 538 4.15 -62.09 -31.08
N VAL A 539 3.59 -61.21 -31.92
CA VAL A 539 2.74 -61.50 -33.11
C VAL A 539 3.04 -60.47 -34.22
N ASP A 540 2.78 -60.80 -35.50
CA ASP A 540 3.40 -60.19 -36.69
C ASP A 540 2.45 -59.31 -37.58
N MET A 541 2.98 -58.79 -38.71
CA MET A 541 2.49 -57.62 -39.47
C MET A 541 1.20 -57.75 -40.32
N GLY A 542 0.63 -56.59 -40.68
CA GLY A 542 -0.30 -56.36 -41.80
C GLY A 542 -0.12 -54.94 -42.37
N SER A 543 -0.37 -54.74 -43.69
CA SER A 543 0.12 -53.56 -44.43
C SER A 543 -0.97 -52.63 -45.00
N GLY A 544 -0.64 -51.34 -45.20
CA GLY A 544 -1.48 -50.37 -45.90
C GLY A 544 -0.78 -49.03 -46.14
N LYS A 545 -0.66 -48.59 -47.40
CA LYS A 545 -0.14 -47.26 -47.81
C LYS A 545 -1.24 -46.44 -48.47
N MET A 546 -1.22 -45.11 -48.28
CA MET A 546 -1.50 -44.12 -49.32
C MET A 546 -0.80 -42.78 -49.01
N ALA A 547 -0.51 -42.00 -50.04
CA ALA A 547 0.00 -40.62 -49.99
C ALA A 547 -0.90 -39.74 -50.91
N MET A 548 -0.93 -38.40 -50.83
CA MET A 548 0.10 -37.47 -51.35
C MET A 548 -0.20 -36.00 -50.91
N PRO A 549 0.73 -35.03 -51.11
CA PRO A 549 0.63 -33.65 -50.60
C PRO A 549 0.29 -32.57 -51.66
N MET A 550 -0.02 -31.35 -51.19
CA MET A 550 0.03 -30.07 -51.93
C MET A 550 0.61 -28.99 -50.99
N GLN A 551 1.79 -28.42 -51.27
CA GLN A 551 2.06 -27.21 -52.07
C GLN A 551 1.82 -25.86 -51.36
N HIS A 552 2.86 -25.02 -51.35
CA HIS A 552 2.75 -23.58 -51.59
C HIS A 552 3.92 -23.15 -52.48
N THR A 553 3.66 -22.20 -53.39
CA THR A 553 4.57 -21.82 -54.48
C THR A 553 5.48 -20.64 -54.11
N GLY A 554 6.71 -20.67 -54.64
CA GLY A 554 7.61 -19.52 -54.61
C GLY A 554 7.36 -18.55 -55.76
N MET A 555 7.86 -17.32 -55.64
CA MET A 555 7.84 -16.31 -56.69
C MET A 555 9.28 -15.85 -56.96
N ALA A 556 9.76 -16.05 -58.18
CA ALA A 556 11.10 -15.65 -58.64
C ALA A 556 10.97 -15.10 -60.06
N GLY A 557 11.52 -13.91 -60.33
CA GLY A 557 11.20 -13.24 -61.59
C GLY A 557 11.78 -11.84 -61.81
N MET A 558 13.04 -11.57 -61.45
CA MET A 558 13.83 -10.52 -62.11
C MET A 558 15.33 -10.78 -61.94
N ALA A 559 16.10 -10.59 -63.02
CA ALA A 559 17.54 -10.85 -63.07
C ALA A 559 18.22 -9.85 -64.02
N GLY A 560 19.52 -9.60 -63.80
CA GLY A 560 20.37 -8.74 -64.64
C GLY A 560 20.82 -7.47 -63.92
N GLY A 561 22.14 -7.33 -63.69
CA GLY A 561 22.70 -6.18 -62.97
C GLY A 561 24.08 -6.42 -62.35
N SER A 562 25.01 -7.06 -63.07
CA SER A 562 26.37 -7.28 -62.57
C SER A 562 27.21 -6.00 -62.62
N GLY A 563 27.49 -5.40 -61.46
CA GLY A 563 28.41 -4.28 -61.30
C GLY A 563 29.38 -4.54 -60.15
N SER A 564 30.67 -4.67 -60.45
CA SER A 564 31.71 -4.99 -59.47
C SER A 564 32.35 -3.73 -58.88
N MET A 565 32.38 -3.63 -57.55
CA MET A 565 33.47 -2.93 -56.84
C MET A 565 33.93 -3.78 -55.67
N ALA A 566 35.17 -4.27 -55.77
CA ALA A 566 35.91 -4.84 -54.66
C ALA A 566 37.05 -3.87 -54.31
N GLY A 567 37.25 -3.65 -53.01
CA GLY A 567 38.32 -2.81 -52.49
C GLY A 567 37.88 -1.40 -52.09
N MET A 568 37.52 -1.23 -50.82
CA MET A 568 37.95 -0.06 -50.06
C MET A 568 38.24 -0.46 -48.61
N ASP A 569 39.31 0.14 -48.11
CA ASP A 569 39.99 -0.09 -46.84
C ASP A 569 39.06 -0.02 -45.61
N MET A 570 39.35 -0.82 -44.58
CA MET A 570 38.71 -0.78 -43.26
C MET A 570 39.69 -0.26 -42.19
N SER A 571 40.29 0.90 -42.47
CA SER A 571 41.13 1.63 -41.52
C SER A 571 40.84 3.14 -41.54
N GLY A 572 40.73 3.74 -40.35
CA GLY A 572 40.38 5.16 -40.16
C GLY A 572 38.88 5.43 -40.01
N GLY A 573 38.35 5.32 -38.79
CA GLY A 573 36.91 5.52 -38.53
C GLY A 573 36.54 5.56 -37.05
N GLY A 574 37.18 6.42 -36.26
CA GLY A 574 36.92 6.58 -34.82
C GLY A 574 35.58 7.26 -34.50
N GLY A 575 34.47 6.61 -34.83
CA GLY A 575 33.11 7.07 -34.53
C GLY A 575 32.80 6.94 -33.03
N SER A 576 32.78 8.06 -32.32
CA SER A 576 32.51 8.08 -30.88
C SER A 576 31.05 7.69 -30.56
N MET A 577 30.86 6.81 -29.57
CA MET A 577 29.55 6.45 -29.01
C MET A 577 28.91 7.60 -28.17
N ALA A 578 29.31 8.85 -28.41
CA ALA A 578 28.78 10.04 -27.73
C ALA A 578 27.34 10.38 -28.18
N GLY A 579 26.90 9.89 -29.35
CA GLY A 579 25.62 10.25 -29.96
C GLY A 579 24.34 9.68 -29.34
N MET A 580 24.43 8.80 -28.33
CA MET A 580 23.24 8.21 -27.67
C MET A 580 22.92 8.81 -26.29
N ALA A 581 23.81 9.64 -25.73
CA ALA A 581 23.57 10.40 -24.49
C ALA A 581 22.61 11.59 -24.72
N GLY A 582 21.38 11.29 -25.15
CA GLY A 582 20.38 12.29 -25.53
C GLY A 582 19.06 11.74 -26.07
N MET A 583 18.89 10.41 -26.16
CA MET A 583 17.58 9.82 -26.48
C MET A 583 16.63 9.96 -25.28
N SER A 584 15.96 11.10 -25.19
CA SER A 584 14.70 11.23 -24.46
C SER A 584 13.74 10.16 -24.98
N MET A 585 13.32 9.24 -24.11
CA MET A 585 12.26 8.28 -24.40
C MET A 585 11.00 9.08 -24.68
N THR A 586 10.63 9.22 -25.97
CA THR A 586 9.57 10.15 -26.38
C THR A 586 8.21 9.70 -25.84
N SER A 587 7.84 10.21 -24.67
CA SER A 587 6.60 9.95 -23.94
C SER A 587 5.42 10.06 -24.89
N LEU A 588 4.55 9.04 -24.97
CA LEU A 588 3.40 9.10 -25.90
C LEU A 588 2.51 10.31 -25.59
N ALA A 589 2.25 10.51 -24.30
CA ALA A 589 1.59 11.63 -23.63
C ALA A 589 2.35 11.92 -22.32
N ASP A 590 2.00 12.98 -21.59
CA ASP A 590 2.64 13.32 -20.31
C ASP A 590 1.86 12.79 -19.08
N GLU A 591 2.47 12.78 -17.89
CA GLU A 591 1.85 12.18 -16.69
C GLU A 591 0.62 12.99 -16.25
N GLY A 592 -0.55 12.36 -16.19
CA GLY A 592 -1.85 13.00 -15.96
C GLY A 592 -2.59 13.45 -17.21
N ASP A 593 -2.03 13.31 -18.42
CA ASP A 593 -2.74 13.65 -19.66
C ASP A 593 -4.05 12.88 -19.81
N THR A 594 -5.05 13.55 -20.37
CA THR A 594 -6.19 12.89 -21.00
C THR A 594 -6.14 13.09 -22.51
N ASP A 595 -6.79 12.20 -23.25
CA ASP A 595 -6.87 12.24 -24.71
C ASP A 595 -8.30 12.32 -25.24
N GLY A 596 -9.24 12.75 -24.39
CA GLY A 596 -10.67 12.84 -24.72
C GLY A 596 -11.32 11.49 -25.03
N SER A 597 -10.65 10.37 -24.74
CA SER A 597 -10.98 9.06 -25.33
C SER A 597 -11.19 7.92 -24.34
N GLY A 598 -11.29 8.25 -23.05
CA GLY A 598 -11.45 7.29 -21.96
C GLY A 598 -10.14 6.76 -21.39
N ARG A 599 -9.01 7.44 -21.59
CA ARG A 599 -7.71 7.14 -20.96
C ARG A 599 -7.16 8.31 -20.13
N VAL A 600 -6.48 7.97 -19.05
CA VAL A 600 -5.55 8.83 -18.30
C VAL A 600 -4.16 8.19 -18.39
N PHE A 601 -3.13 9.00 -18.60
CA PHE A 601 -1.75 8.50 -18.78
C PHE A 601 -0.91 8.58 -17.50
N GLY A 602 -0.20 7.49 -17.22
CA GLY A 602 0.69 7.34 -16.07
C GLY A 602 0.01 7.24 -14.70
N TRP A 603 0.82 7.33 -13.65
CA TRP A 603 0.46 7.06 -12.26
C TRP A 603 -0.58 8.01 -11.65
N ALA A 604 -0.76 9.22 -12.18
CA ALA A 604 -1.74 10.19 -11.70
C ALA A 604 -3.16 9.59 -11.59
N THR A 605 -3.91 9.86 -10.51
CA THR A 605 -5.19 9.15 -10.27
C THR A 605 -6.25 9.40 -11.36
N GLY A 606 -6.15 10.52 -12.08
CA GLY A 606 -7.22 10.96 -12.97
C GLY A 606 -8.45 11.42 -12.19
N ALA A 607 -8.24 12.07 -11.04
CA ALA A 607 -9.32 12.75 -10.32
C ALA A 607 -9.99 13.83 -11.22
N PRO A 608 -11.22 14.25 -10.90
CA PRO A 608 -11.87 15.37 -11.60
C PRO A 608 -10.98 16.62 -11.62
N TYR A 609 -11.06 17.42 -12.69
CA TYR A 609 -10.29 18.65 -12.79
C TYR A 609 -10.59 19.59 -11.60
N GLY A 610 -9.52 20.06 -10.94
CA GLY A 610 -9.60 20.90 -9.75
C GLY A 610 -9.71 20.16 -8.41
N ALA A 611 -9.92 18.82 -8.41
CA ALA A 611 -9.95 18.05 -7.17
C ALA A 611 -8.56 17.96 -6.52
N ARG A 612 -8.50 18.17 -5.20
CA ARG A 612 -7.26 18.06 -4.42
C ARG A 612 -7.00 16.60 -4.05
N VAL A 613 -6.07 15.98 -4.77
CA VAL A 613 -5.59 14.61 -4.49
C VAL A 613 -4.45 14.65 -3.48
N LEU A 614 -4.45 13.75 -2.48
CA LEU A 614 -3.35 13.60 -1.54
C LEU A 614 -2.05 13.16 -2.23
N SER A 615 -0.94 13.87 -1.98
CA SER A 615 0.42 13.40 -2.26
C SER A 615 1.14 13.01 -0.97
N VAL A 616 2.08 12.06 -1.06
CA VAL A 616 3.03 11.77 0.04
C VAL A 616 3.83 13.03 0.42
N LYS A 617 3.97 14.01 -0.47
CA LYS A 617 4.60 15.32 -0.21
C LYS A 617 3.79 16.23 0.73
N ASP A 618 2.45 16.11 0.73
CA ASP A 618 1.58 16.87 1.64
C ASP A 618 1.69 16.37 3.09
N LEU A 619 2.10 15.10 3.29
CA LEU A 619 2.21 14.50 4.61
C LEU A 619 3.38 15.10 5.41
N ARG A 620 3.10 15.55 6.62
CA ARG A 620 4.08 16.15 7.55
C ARG A 620 3.78 15.64 8.94
N ALA A 621 4.75 15.09 9.66
CA ALA A 621 4.52 14.54 11.01
C ALA A 621 3.95 15.63 11.94
N LEU A 622 2.90 15.32 12.70
CA LEU A 622 2.21 16.30 13.55
C LEU A 622 3.12 16.85 14.66
N ALA A 623 3.88 15.96 15.31
CA ALA A 623 4.88 16.31 16.30
C ALA A 623 6.29 16.39 15.67
N PRO A 624 7.24 17.14 16.25
CA PRO A 624 8.64 17.07 15.88
C PRO A 624 9.22 15.66 16.06
N GLN A 625 10.08 15.27 15.13
CA GLN A 625 10.71 13.96 15.09
C GLN A 625 11.70 13.74 16.22
N ARG A 626 11.64 12.56 16.85
CA ARG A 626 12.51 12.19 17.99
C ARG A 626 13.97 12.04 17.60
N ASP A 627 14.21 11.61 16.37
CA ASP A 627 15.53 11.45 15.78
C ASP A 627 15.59 12.29 14.51
N THR A 628 16.56 13.20 14.44
CA THR A 628 16.86 14.06 13.29
C THR A 628 18.31 13.93 12.82
N ARG A 629 19.04 12.90 13.29
CA ARG A 629 20.43 12.62 12.93
C ARG A 629 20.57 12.42 11.41
N ALA A 630 21.72 12.78 10.85
CA ALA A 630 22.08 12.33 9.50
C ALA A 630 22.25 10.79 9.48
N PRO A 631 21.91 10.10 8.38
CA PRO A 631 22.17 8.66 8.25
C PRO A 631 23.68 8.37 8.18
N THR A 632 24.12 7.28 8.80
CA THR A 632 25.52 6.79 8.80
C THR A 632 25.96 6.32 7.42
N ARG A 633 25.03 5.74 6.65
CA ARG A 633 25.21 5.21 5.30
C ARG A 633 23.88 5.12 4.56
N THR A 634 23.95 4.97 3.23
CA THR A 634 22.82 4.60 2.39
C THR A 634 22.89 3.13 2.01
N ILE A 635 21.77 2.41 2.15
CA ILE A 635 21.53 1.08 1.60
C ILE A 635 20.63 1.27 0.38
N VAL A 636 21.11 0.89 -0.81
CA VAL A 636 20.29 0.91 -2.03
C VAL A 636 19.60 -0.44 -2.20
N ILE A 637 18.30 -0.41 -2.47
CA ILE A 637 17.48 -1.59 -2.75
C ILE A 637 16.86 -1.40 -4.13
N LYS A 638 17.38 -2.11 -5.12
CA LYS A 638 16.72 -2.28 -6.42
C LYS A 638 15.48 -3.16 -6.23
N VAL A 639 14.32 -2.61 -6.51
CA VAL A 639 13.06 -3.35 -6.61
C VAL A 639 12.94 -3.81 -8.05
N SER A 640 13.07 -5.12 -8.28
CA SER A 640 13.31 -5.70 -9.60
C SER A 640 12.47 -6.95 -9.84
N GLY A 641 12.31 -7.37 -11.10
CA GLY A 641 11.56 -8.57 -11.43
C GLY A 641 11.74 -9.06 -12.87
N ASN A 642 11.24 -10.26 -13.13
CA ASN A 642 11.12 -10.86 -14.45
C ASN A 642 9.65 -11.25 -14.66
N MET A 643 8.94 -10.47 -15.50
CA MET A 643 7.51 -10.67 -15.79
C MET A 643 7.25 -12.04 -16.43
N GLU A 644 8.05 -12.41 -17.45
CA GLU A 644 7.91 -13.65 -18.24
C GLU A 644 7.91 -14.94 -17.41
N ARG A 645 8.55 -14.92 -16.23
CA ARG A 645 8.57 -16.06 -15.28
C ARG A 645 7.83 -15.78 -13.97
N TYR A 646 7.22 -14.60 -13.86
CA TYR A 646 6.62 -14.05 -12.64
C TYR A 646 7.48 -14.26 -11.38
N ILE A 647 8.70 -13.73 -11.47
CA ILE A 647 9.70 -13.74 -10.38
C ILE A 647 9.94 -12.29 -9.97
N TRP A 648 9.64 -11.98 -8.71
CA TRP A 648 9.84 -10.66 -8.13
C TRP A 648 10.95 -10.73 -7.07
N THR A 649 11.76 -9.67 -6.97
CA THR A 649 13.10 -9.72 -6.32
C THR A 649 13.50 -8.40 -5.67
N LEU A 650 14.40 -8.48 -4.70
CA LEU A 650 15.10 -7.33 -4.14
C LEU A 650 16.61 -7.49 -4.40
N ASN A 651 17.24 -6.48 -5.00
CA ASN A 651 18.63 -6.53 -5.47
C ASN A 651 18.92 -7.72 -6.42
N GLY A 652 17.95 -8.06 -7.29
CA GLY A 652 18.08 -9.12 -8.29
C GLY A 652 17.97 -10.57 -7.78
N ALA A 653 17.80 -10.76 -6.46
CA ALA A 653 17.65 -12.06 -5.83
C ALA A 653 16.26 -12.24 -5.21
N LYS A 654 15.77 -13.48 -5.11
CA LYS A 654 14.61 -13.78 -4.28
C LYS A 654 15.01 -13.84 -2.79
N PHE A 655 14.01 -13.82 -1.93
CA PHE A 655 14.15 -14.23 -0.53
C PHE A 655 14.90 -15.56 -0.39
N GLY A 656 15.90 -15.60 0.51
CA GLY A 656 16.78 -16.76 0.72
C GLY A 656 17.95 -16.87 -0.26
N GLU A 657 17.91 -16.26 -1.44
CA GLU A 657 18.98 -16.33 -2.45
C GLU A 657 20.12 -15.31 -2.21
N ALA A 658 19.88 -14.28 -1.37
CA ALA A 658 20.84 -13.24 -1.00
C ALA A 658 21.05 -13.15 0.52
N PRO A 659 22.25 -12.74 0.99
CA PRO A 659 22.52 -12.59 2.42
C PRO A 659 21.61 -11.52 3.06
N PRO A 660 21.16 -11.73 4.32
CA PRO A 660 20.36 -10.74 5.04
C PRO A 660 21.04 -9.38 5.15
N MET A 661 20.27 -8.31 5.03
CA MET A 661 20.75 -6.95 5.31
C MET A 661 21.01 -6.81 6.81
N LYS A 662 22.12 -6.18 7.19
CA LYS A 662 22.51 -6.02 8.60
C LYS A 662 22.69 -4.55 8.95
N VAL A 663 22.07 -4.13 10.05
CA VAL A 663 22.21 -2.82 10.68
C VAL A 663 22.51 -2.99 12.16
N ALA A 664 23.28 -2.07 12.73
CA ALA A 664 23.55 -2.06 14.16
C ALA A 664 22.35 -1.47 14.94
N PHE A 665 22.10 -1.97 16.15
CA PHE A 665 21.09 -1.39 17.04
C PHE A 665 21.38 0.10 17.31
N GLY A 666 20.39 0.96 17.09
CA GLY A 666 20.52 2.42 17.19
C GLY A 666 21.22 3.10 16.00
N GLU A 667 21.69 2.34 15.00
CA GLU A 667 22.16 2.87 13.72
C GLU A 667 21.01 3.57 13.00
N ARG A 668 21.31 4.71 12.36
CA ARG A 668 20.37 5.37 11.46
C ARG A 668 20.88 5.23 10.04
N VAL A 669 20.15 4.54 9.18
CA VAL A 669 20.49 4.35 7.76
C VAL A 669 19.48 5.04 6.87
N ARG A 670 19.93 5.48 5.69
CA ARG A 670 19.02 5.74 4.57
C ARG A 670 18.78 4.44 3.84
N ILE A 671 17.53 4.08 3.56
CA ILE A 671 17.20 3.02 2.61
C ILE A 671 16.61 3.69 1.37
N THR A 672 17.25 3.52 0.23
CA THR A 672 16.84 4.10 -1.06
C THR A 672 16.32 3.00 -1.96
N PHE A 673 15.01 2.96 -2.14
CA PHE A 673 14.34 2.05 -3.07
C PHE A 673 14.41 2.63 -4.48
N VAL A 674 14.96 1.85 -5.42
CA VAL A 674 14.99 2.18 -6.85
C VAL A 674 14.08 1.18 -7.56
N ASN A 675 12.93 1.63 -8.05
CA ASN A 675 12.03 0.76 -8.79
C ASN A 675 12.49 0.62 -10.24
N GLU A 676 12.99 -0.57 -10.59
CA GLU A 676 13.47 -0.89 -11.94
C GLU A 676 12.35 -1.50 -12.81
N THR A 677 11.09 -1.36 -12.36
CA THR A 677 9.91 -2.00 -12.94
C THR A 677 8.79 -0.98 -13.18
N MET A 678 7.87 -1.35 -14.06
CA MET A 678 6.69 -0.53 -14.38
C MET A 678 5.48 -0.78 -13.46
N MET A 679 5.63 -1.63 -12.45
CA MET A 679 4.63 -1.84 -11.39
C MET A 679 4.97 -1.00 -10.16
N ALA A 680 3.96 -0.56 -9.42
CA ALA A 680 4.16 0.06 -8.12
C ALA A 680 4.29 -1.00 -7.02
N HIS A 681 5.13 -0.76 -6.03
CA HIS A 681 5.38 -1.72 -4.94
C HIS A 681 5.18 -1.03 -3.58
N PRO A 682 4.19 -1.44 -2.77
CA PRO A 682 4.06 -0.99 -1.38
C PRO A 682 5.06 -1.77 -0.53
N MET A 683 6.20 -1.16 -0.21
CA MET A 683 7.26 -1.80 0.58
C MET A 683 6.96 -1.65 2.07
N HIS A 684 6.68 -2.77 2.74
CA HIS A 684 6.47 -2.84 4.18
C HIS A 684 7.74 -3.29 4.93
N LEU A 685 8.02 -2.65 6.07
CA LEU A 685 9.01 -3.10 7.05
C LEU A 685 8.31 -3.47 8.37
N HIS A 686 8.52 -4.71 8.82
CA HIS A 686 8.01 -5.17 10.11
C HIS A 686 8.69 -4.49 11.30
N GLY A 687 7.96 -4.39 12.42
CA GLY A 687 8.51 -4.10 13.74
C GLY A 687 9.01 -2.67 14.00
N MET A 688 9.16 -1.82 12.97
CA MET A 688 9.72 -0.46 13.08
C MET A 688 8.91 0.55 12.24
N PHE A 689 8.96 1.83 12.62
CA PHE A 689 8.59 2.95 11.75
C PHE A 689 9.83 3.55 11.09
N PHE A 690 9.66 4.13 9.91
CA PHE A 690 10.68 4.89 9.21
C PHE A 690 10.15 6.26 8.80
N GLN A 691 11.05 7.24 8.67
CA GLN A 691 10.72 8.58 8.22
C GLN A 691 10.83 8.65 6.69
N VAL A 692 9.78 9.05 5.98
CA VAL A 692 9.83 9.12 4.50
C VAL A 692 10.46 10.43 4.05
N GLU A 693 11.51 10.37 3.23
CA GLU A 693 12.13 11.57 2.64
C GLU A 693 11.27 12.11 1.49
N ASN A 694 10.29 12.94 1.85
CA ASN A 694 9.26 13.47 0.94
C ASN A 694 9.42 14.96 0.59
N GLY A 695 10.47 15.61 1.10
CA GLY A 695 10.75 17.04 0.91
C GLY A 695 10.36 17.94 2.09
N GLN A 696 9.75 17.40 3.16
CA GLN A 696 9.60 18.11 4.43
C GLN A 696 10.95 18.27 5.14
N SER A 697 11.01 19.16 6.14
CA SER A 697 12.20 19.32 6.99
C SER A 697 12.49 18.05 7.81
N ALA A 698 13.75 17.81 8.18
CA ALA A 698 14.17 16.59 8.87
C ALA A 698 13.46 16.35 10.23
N ASP A 699 13.03 17.42 10.89
CA ASP A 699 12.23 17.38 12.11
C ASP A 699 10.74 17.07 11.86
N ARG A 700 10.23 17.12 10.62
CA ARG A 700 8.80 16.94 10.29
C ARG A 700 8.51 15.92 9.19
N LEU A 701 9.50 15.11 8.77
CA LEU A 701 9.27 13.95 7.89
C LEU A 701 8.19 13.04 8.50
N PRO A 702 7.21 12.54 7.73
CA PRO A 702 6.18 11.64 8.26
C PRO A 702 6.75 10.26 8.61
N ASP A 703 6.38 9.73 9.78
CA ASP A 703 6.56 8.32 10.10
C ASP A 703 5.59 7.46 9.28
N LYS A 704 6.08 6.38 8.67
CA LYS A 704 5.28 5.32 8.04
C LYS A 704 5.91 3.95 8.30
N ASN A 705 5.19 2.89 7.98
CA ASN A 705 5.71 1.51 7.97
C ASN A 705 5.46 0.79 6.62
N VAL A 706 4.67 1.39 5.73
CA VAL A 706 4.57 1.04 4.30
C VAL A 706 5.03 2.23 3.46
N VAL A 707 5.69 2.01 2.32
CA VAL A 707 5.97 3.08 1.36
C VAL A 707 5.77 2.60 -0.08
N THR A 708 4.83 3.24 -0.79
CA THR A 708 4.54 2.95 -2.20
C THR A 708 5.62 3.54 -3.11
N ILE A 709 6.39 2.68 -3.78
CA ILE A 709 7.36 3.08 -4.79
C ILE A 709 6.67 3.00 -6.16
N ALA A 710 6.36 4.15 -6.76
CA ALA A 710 5.66 4.24 -8.05
C ALA A 710 6.54 3.76 -9.23
N PRO A 711 5.95 3.46 -10.42
CA PRO A 711 6.66 2.91 -11.58
C PRO A 711 7.89 3.72 -11.98
N GLY A 712 9.05 3.04 -12.11
CA GLY A 712 10.33 3.65 -12.49
C GLY A 712 10.88 4.75 -11.56
N LYS A 713 10.23 5.05 -10.43
CA LYS A 713 10.65 6.11 -9.51
C LYS A 713 11.68 5.60 -8.48
N THR A 714 12.39 6.53 -7.86
CA THR A 714 13.24 6.28 -6.67
C THR A 714 12.63 7.00 -5.46
N GLN A 715 12.60 6.34 -4.31
CA GLN A 715 12.13 6.91 -3.04
C GLN A 715 13.07 6.47 -1.91
N SER A 716 13.39 7.41 -1.01
CA SER A 716 14.23 7.13 0.15
C SER A 716 13.46 7.25 1.46
N ILE A 717 13.88 6.47 2.45
CA ILE A 717 13.42 6.52 3.83
C ILE A 717 14.63 6.61 4.76
N LEU A 718 14.45 7.18 5.94
CA LEU A 718 15.42 7.16 7.03
C LEU A 718 14.90 6.22 8.12
N LEU A 719 15.60 5.11 8.33
CA LEU A 719 15.31 4.13 9.36
C LEU A 719 16.31 4.31 10.50
N THR A 720 15.81 4.48 11.72
CA THR A 720 16.57 4.26 12.95
C THR A 720 16.26 2.85 13.44
N ALA A 721 17.29 2.02 13.60
CA ALA A 721 17.14 0.60 13.88
C ALA A 721 17.08 0.33 15.40
N ASP A 722 15.99 0.71 16.05
CA ASP A 722 15.81 0.67 17.51
C ASP A 722 15.05 -0.56 18.05
N GLU A 723 14.68 -1.52 17.19
CA GLU A 723 14.05 -2.78 17.58
C GLU A 723 14.92 -3.99 17.18
N ALA A 724 15.51 -4.66 18.17
CA ALA A 724 16.42 -5.78 17.94
C ALA A 724 15.69 -7.05 17.49
N GLY A 725 16.16 -7.67 16.39
CA GLY A 725 15.54 -8.87 15.84
C GLY A 725 15.84 -9.11 14.36
N GLU A 726 15.18 -10.12 13.81
CA GLU A 726 15.07 -10.37 12.38
C GLU A 726 13.72 -9.88 11.86
N TRP A 727 13.72 -8.98 10.89
CA TRP A 727 12.51 -8.32 10.41
C TRP A 727 12.32 -8.56 8.90
N PRO A 728 11.14 -9.02 8.45
CA PRO A 728 10.79 -8.97 7.04
C PRO A 728 10.74 -7.54 6.52
N LEU A 729 11.44 -7.29 5.41
CA LEU A 729 11.18 -6.18 4.49
C LEU A 729 10.64 -6.79 3.19
N HIS A 730 9.41 -6.52 2.82
CA HIS A 730 8.79 -7.11 1.63
C HIS A 730 7.85 -6.17 0.90
N CYS A 731 7.55 -6.49 -0.35
CA CYS A 731 6.43 -5.89 -1.06
C CYS A 731 5.12 -6.51 -0.55
N HIS A 732 4.10 -5.68 -0.28
CA HIS A 732 2.79 -6.11 0.19
C HIS A 732 1.79 -6.38 -0.96
N LEU A 733 2.29 -6.51 -2.20
CA LEU A 733 1.55 -7.25 -3.23
C LEU A 733 1.81 -8.74 -3.00
N LEU A 734 0.78 -9.48 -2.58
CA LEU A 734 0.87 -10.85 -2.08
C LEU A 734 1.62 -11.79 -3.03
N TYR A 735 1.35 -11.70 -4.34
CA TYR A 735 2.01 -12.53 -5.33
C TYR A 735 3.44 -12.08 -5.67
N HIS A 736 3.85 -10.84 -5.34
CA HIS A 736 5.24 -10.41 -5.41
C HIS A 736 6.03 -10.98 -4.23
N MET A 737 5.44 -10.99 -3.02
CA MET A 737 6.01 -11.64 -1.84
C MET A 737 6.21 -13.15 -2.07
N GLU A 738 5.14 -13.87 -2.43
CA GLU A 738 5.07 -15.32 -2.68
C GLU A 738 5.85 -15.78 -3.95
N SER A 739 6.43 -14.85 -4.71
CA SER A 739 7.36 -15.15 -5.81
C SER A 739 8.81 -14.72 -5.55
N GLY A 740 9.08 -14.02 -4.45
CA GLY A 740 10.45 -13.77 -3.97
C GLY A 740 10.76 -12.35 -3.46
N MET A 741 9.85 -11.38 -3.53
CA MET A 741 10.14 -9.98 -3.18
C MET A 741 10.07 -9.71 -1.66
N MET A 742 10.93 -10.40 -0.92
CA MET A 742 11.17 -10.25 0.51
C MET A 742 12.68 -10.32 0.79
N GLN A 743 13.15 -9.60 1.80
CA GLN A 743 14.50 -9.71 2.36
C GLN A 743 14.44 -9.65 3.89
N LYS A 744 15.35 -10.33 4.57
CA LYS A 744 15.52 -10.26 6.02
C LYS A 744 16.43 -9.09 6.37
N LEU A 745 15.94 -8.15 7.17
CA LEU A 745 16.72 -7.11 7.83
C LEU A 745 17.02 -7.55 9.26
N ILE A 746 18.29 -7.68 9.61
CA ILE A 746 18.73 -8.05 10.96
C ILE A 746 19.22 -6.79 11.67
N VAL A 747 18.54 -6.42 12.76
CA VAL A 747 18.97 -5.39 13.70
C VAL A 747 19.76 -6.07 14.81
N ALA A 748 21.08 -5.98 14.72
CA ALA A 748 21.99 -6.65 15.63
C ALA A 748 22.39 -5.75 16.81
N SER A 749 22.14 -6.22 18.03
CA SER A 749 22.76 -5.67 19.24
C SER A 749 24.28 -5.81 19.14
N VAL A 750 24.99 -4.69 19.03
CA VAL A 750 26.46 -4.71 18.93
C VAL A 750 27.02 -4.88 20.33
N SER A 751 27.71 -5.99 20.59
CA SER A 751 28.58 -6.07 21.78
C SER A 751 29.56 -4.90 21.74
N GLN A 752 29.70 -4.21 22.87
CA GLN A 752 30.69 -3.13 23.01
C GLN A 752 32.10 -3.68 22.71
N PRO A 753 33.09 -2.86 22.33
CA PRO A 753 34.43 -3.34 21.96
C PRO A 753 35.19 -4.16 23.02
N ASN A 754 34.68 -4.17 24.27
CA ASN A 754 35.14 -4.97 25.40
C ASN A 754 34.36 -6.30 25.60
N GLY A 755 33.53 -6.71 24.64
CA GLY A 755 32.73 -7.94 24.69
C GLY A 755 31.47 -7.87 25.56
N MET A 756 31.22 -6.75 26.25
CA MET A 756 30.01 -6.56 27.04
C MET A 756 28.78 -6.48 26.12
N PRO A 757 27.65 -7.12 26.46
CA PRO A 757 26.38 -6.84 25.78
C PRO A 757 26.06 -5.34 25.86
N THR A 758 25.54 -4.75 24.76
CA THR A 758 24.81 -3.48 24.90
C THR A 758 23.72 -3.67 25.95
N PRO A 759 23.63 -2.80 26.99
CA PRO A 759 22.49 -2.82 27.89
C PRO A 759 21.21 -2.72 27.05
N ALA A 760 20.29 -3.67 27.23
CA ALA A 760 18.98 -3.56 26.62
C ALA A 760 18.39 -2.21 27.07
N MET A 761 18.09 -1.33 26.11
CA MET A 761 17.75 0.05 26.42
C MET A 761 16.36 0.12 27.04
N GLN A 762 16.31 -0.11 28.35
CA GLN A 762 15.17 0.24 29.19
C GLN A 762 14.76 1.66 28.83
N SER A 763 13.47 1.84 28.55
CA SER A 763 12.85 3.09 28.08
C SER A 763 13.52 4.30 28.73
N MET A 764 14.19 5.13 27.91
CA MET A 764 15.01 6.25 28.41
C MET A 764 14.21 7.05 29.46
N PRO A 765 14.68 7.14 30.72
CA PRO A 765 13.96 7.85 31.78
C PRO A 765 14.00 9.36 31.50
N GLY A 766 12.98 9.85 30.82
CA GLY A 766 12.86 11.22 30.29
C GLY A 766 11.54 11.91 30.62
N MET A 767 10.90 11.53 31.74
CA MET A 767 9.77 12.25 32.32
C MET A 767 10.09 12.61 33.77
N ASP A 768 10.71 13.76 33.96
CA ASP A 768 10.66 14.46 35.25
C ASP A 768 9.23 15.00 35.45
N HIS A 769 8.39 14.21 36.09
CA HIS A 769 7.13 14.71 36.64
C HIS A 769 7.45 15.53 37.89
N GLY A 770 7.80 16.80 37.67
CA GLY A 770 8.18 17.75 38.73
C GLY A 770 7.15 17.81 39.85
N THR A 771 7.44 17.12 40.95
CA THR A 771 6.56 16.99 42.13
C THR A 771 6.67 18.23 43.01
N GLY A 772 5.97 19.29 42.58
CA GLY A 772 5.81 20.52 43.36
C GLY A 772 5.30 20.22 44.78
N THR A 773 6.15 20.47 45.77
CA THR A 773 5.87 20.27 47.20
C THR A 773 6.01 21.59 47.94
N ASN A 774 4.85 22.12 48.38
CA ASN A 774 4.61 23.44 49.00
C ASN A 774 4.82 24.67 48.10
#